data_AF-A0A925WWB6-F1
#
_entry.id   AF-A0A925WWB6-F1
#
_cell.length_a   1.000
_cell.length_b   1.000
_cell.length_c   1.000
_cell.angle_alpha   90.00
_cell.angle_beta   90.00
_cell.angle_gamma   90.00
#
_symmetry.space_group_name_H-M   'P 1'
#
loop_
_entity.id
_entity.type
_entity.pdbx_description
1 polymer ?
#
loop_
_entity_poly.entity_id
_entity_poly.type
_entity_poly.pdbx_seq_one_letter_code
_entity_poly.pdbx_strand_id
1 'polypeptide(L)'
;MRSSLRRRFERFQQVIESLEPRRLLTYVYNATAGNELIDIRDVAGGTQITGPAGPVVTSDRFIVVNLLAGNDTVDFFTLGSSVNVTVIGGLGDDVVRYTRGQFTQHILGNIQFDEIDQEGTDSLQLFDDSGAAQRDPLRFNHTELFYDHSLPNPPTVGYSFHVETKLISLNGGNDRVFADRTPRGMDLRLGGGNNNVTFFGATHDIIGSIFNGKVTGSGIAGTDTIVFDDAGGSFGFDYEMSDTSVLQQELVGIDDVTILTRSANANQPNRVEFDGIPAIRSLTIEGSSEYFETSFGASSAPIDLDARQITINHNVVGTIEIFNQDSDNVNFDWEVYTSNNRTRQHIAKGFFNLNFPDLLASGPTDLVLIEAGSSSDTFEISGQVLHRTLGIHAGGGSDLLVTANRNSHDNDLDDIFASGKFFFFGEAGYDVVDLADDADGIADGDGAYIVDEIGIFKGDFSNPSTNPLVQFDPDGVDGILFIAGADDNFFQLGGSFDTQMSVFGGGGNDVFYNRASSGLGAAMSIDATVVGGPGTDQLLLNDSPTTGTPNTDYQLDATAFSASRTGDQRGKFRYDSTLERIDLTQNTLATTTRIIAKPSATELRITDPSGNDTYIVGGGDLDASGLRLSNTNIIDSAGVDFITFDDTLDTNDDAAAELIVVQNGYITKDAAGVNFIGLEAQTFLMGSAGAGGTNQINVSSMATTIADTQIIGGATRLTSVNVANGLLSALGGTMTIDLNAGGGSVNVNNQNASANADYTITSSLIDGSYTINLSDVQLLQVNAGSGVDRFFINSVGAGREVDAFGNNGNDEFYAGNGSLASLAGTVLLVGGGGSDFMRFSNASAVGTTTATMTSSTFTFGTRTHSYSQMETAQITGSLLGSTFDVQSLSTGMNATVSGNNSADLVRFGNGDMDVTSSTLTFNGGNGSDRLEMLDANDTGDSDLYTLSTFGSTDRMSKTAGTITVIANSNDVEKRILTASAGSTVIQVNNTISALDINANGGDDHVRVDDSAGRVVVDTGIGLDSLTINSDSGTPLDTLGAATIAVTDDVRNLDIKPTGVLHVEGLLVKSFAAGSIFNVQGTIDFNGGSLISRAGGPGVSTFRNWIVTGRNGGQWNGTSAAGAINSSLAAGTTGAPPDAVVYAIGADIIPYRIDDITIAAGDVVVRYTYAGDADLNRVVDFDDYSRIDGGFNVGRTGWTNGDFDYNGIVDFDDYSLIDQAFNTQIPLAKHDARLRPPRLLADI
;
A
#
# COMPACT_ATOMS: atom_id res chain seq x y z
N MET A 1 131.93 -5.11 117.46
CA MET A 1 132.83 -6.00 116.68
C MET A 1 131.96 -7.02 115.99
N ARG A 2 132.08 -7.39 114.72
CA ARG A 2 132.87 -6.99 113.54
C ARG A 2 132.16 -7.80 112.42
N SER A 3 131.70 -7.16 111.34
CA SER A 3 132.33 -7.24 110.01
C SER A 3 132.97 -8.63 109.73
N SER A 4 132.64 -9.43 108.73
CA SER A 4 132.18 -9.15 107.36
C SER A 4 131.93 -10.52 106.70
N LEU A 5 130.83 -10.70 105.94
CA LEU A 5 130.68 -11.59 104.75
C LEU A 5 129.20 -11.85 104.38
N ARG A 6 128.35 -10.80 104.36
CA ARG A 6 126.92 -10.87 104.01
C ARG A 6 126.65 -10.43 102.56
N ARG A 7 127.32 -11.07 101.59
CA ARG A 7 127.06 -10.93 100.14
C ARG A 7 127.27 -12.26 99.44
N ARG A 8 126.20 -13.07 99.32
CA ARG A 8 125.98 -14.16 98.31
C ARG A 8 124.69 -14.96 98.60
N PHE A 9 123.60 -14.27 98.95
CA PHE A 9 122.26 -14.88 99.01
C PHE A 9 121.48 -14.47 97.75
N GLU A 10 120.62 -15.37 97.26
CA GLU A 10 119.62 -15.21 96.18
C GLU A 10 120.07 -15.53 94.75
N ARG A 11 120.15 -16.84 94.46
CA ARG A 11 119.74 -17.44 93.17
C ARG A 11 119.55 -18.96 93.36
N PHE A 12 118.40 -19.47 92.91
CA PHE A 12 117.96 -20.88 92.85
C PHE A 12 117.27 -21.53 94.07
N GLN A 13 116.10 -21.02 94.43
CA GLN A 13 114.92 -21.89 94.61
C GLN A 13 113.89 -21.51 93.55
N GLN A 14 113.61 -22.41 92.62
CA GLN A 14 112.70 -22.23 91.50
C GLN A 14 111.88 -23.51 91.33
N VAL A 15 110.59 -23.30 91.05
CA VAL A 15 109.59 -24.19 90.42
C VAL A 15 108.61 -24.93 91.36
N ILE A 16 107.32 -24.61 91.10
CA ILE A 16 106.02 -25.15 91.54
C ILE A 16 105.40 -24.52 92.81
N GLU A 17 104.78 -23.34 92.63
CA GLU A 17 103.53 -22.90 93.28
C GLU A 17 103.09 -21.54 92.66
N SER A 18 102.33 -21.54 91.55
CA SER A 18 101.59 -20.36 91.08
C SER A 18 100.47 -20.70 90.07
N LEU A 19 99.27 -21.03 90.55
CA LEU A 19 98.03 -20.95 89.74
C LEU A 19 96.83 -20.65 90.66
N GLU A 20 96.32 -19.43 90.59
CA GLU A 20 94.96 -19.01 90.99
C GLU A 20 94.35 -18.22 89.80
N PRO A 21 93.03 -18.25 89.59
CA PRO A 21 92.42 -18.11 88.26
C PRO A 21 92.19 -16.67 87.81
N ARG A 22 92.48 -16.38 86.53
CA ARG A 22 91.98 -15.21 85.81
C ARG A 22 90.51 -15.44 85.44
N ARG A 23 89.56 -14.92 86.23
CA ARG A 23 88.14 -14.82 85.82
C ARG A 23 88.07 -13.97 84.53
N LEU A 24 87.28 -14.42 83.56
CA LEU A 24 86.68 -13.52 82.57
C LEU A 24 86.05 -12.37 83.37
N LEU A 25 86.59 -11.16 83.27
CA LEU A 25 85.99 -9.98 83.88
C LEU A 25 84.86 -9.51 82.97
N THR A 26 83.64 -9.80 83.39
CA THR A 26 82.43 -9.17 82.89
C THR A 26 82.07 -8.08 83.90
N TYR A 27 81.96 -6.84 83.43
CA TYR A 27 81.45 -5.76 84.26
C TYR A 27 79.93 -5.76 84.21
N VAL A 28 79.28 -5.71 85.38
CA VAL A 28 77.81 -5.66 85.47
C VAL A 28 77.41 -4.30 86.03
N TYR A 29 76.63 -3.55 85.26
CA TYR A 29 75.93 -2.36 85.72
C TYR A 29 74.48 -2.74 86.00
N ASN A 30 73.96 -2.40 87.19
CA ASN A 30 72.55 -2.56 87.51
C ASN A 30 71.95 -1.15 87.64
N ALA A 31 70.90 -0.88 86.88
CA ALA A 31 70.01 0.27 87.07
C ALA A 31 69.21 0.14 88.38
N THR A 32 68.41 1.14 88.72
CA THR A 32 67.46 1.08 89.83
C THR A 32 66.05 0.69 89.36
N ALA A 33 65.04 0.83 90.23
CA ALA A 33 63.67 0.45 89.94
C ALA A 33 62.80 1.65 89.47
N GLY A 34 63.42 2.71 88.96
CA GLY A 34 62.72 3.86 88.39
C GLY A 34 63.47 4.35 87.16
N ASN A 35 62.84 5.19 86.34
CA ASN A 35 63.33 5.56 85.00
C ASN A 35 64.72 6.23 85.00
N GLU A 36 65.66 5.66 84.26
CA GLU A 36 67.05 6.09 84.15
C GLU A 36 67.47 6.33 82.71
N LEU A 37 68.36 7.30 82.51
CA LEU A 37 69.10 7.48 81.26
C LEU A 37 70.54 7.01 81.49
N ILE A 38 70.98 6.03 80.71
CA ILE A 38 72.28 5.39 80.82
C ILE A 38 73.06 5.61 79.54
N ASP A 39 74.09 6.46 79.61
CA ASP A 39 74.97 6.73 78.48
C ASP A 39 76.17 5.79 78.48
N ILE A 40 76.40 5.09 77.37
CA ILE A 40 77.56 4.20 77.20
C ILE A 40 78.44 4.71 76.06
N ARG A 41 79.72 4.94 76.36
CA ARG A 41 80.71 5.45 75.40
C ARG A 41 82.12 4.98 75.70
N ASP A 42 82.95 4.85 74.68
CA ASP A 42 84.37 4.60 74.83
C ASP A 42 85.10 5.89 75.18
N VAL A 43 85.97 5.84 76.19
CA VAL A 43 86.82 6.95 76.60
C VAL A 43 88.27 6.50 76.67
N ALA A 44 89.21 7.45 76.76
CA ALA A 44 90.61 7.12 76.97
C ALA A 44 90.79 6.30 78.27
N GLY A 45 91.01 4.99 78.14
CA GLY A 45 91.23 4.06 79.26
C GLY A 45 90.20 2.94 79.41
N GLY A 46 89.11 2.93 78.62
CA GLY A 46 88.09 1.90 78.66
C GLY A 46 86.69 2.44 78.34
N THR A 47 85.66 1.62 78.50
CA THR A 47 84.28 2.01 78.26
C THR A 47 83.68 2.67 79.49
N GLN A 48 83.14 3.87 79.32
CA GLN A 48 82.41 4.64 80.32
C GLN A 48 80.91 4.35 80.23
N ILE A 49 80.29 4.06 81.37
CA ILE A 49 78.83 3.91 81.56
C ILE A 49 78.39 4.99 82.54
N THR A 50 77.42 5.81 82.18
CA THR A 50 76.95 6.94 82.99
C THR A 50 75.46 6.84 83.19
N GLY A 51 75.04 6.44 84.39
CA GLY A 51 73.66 6.59 84.84
C GLY A 51 73.53 7.60 85.99
N PRO A 52 72.42 7.60 86.75
CA PRO A 52 72.15 8.57 87.82
C PRO A 52 73.19 8.56 88.95
N ALA A 53 73.83 7.41 89.18
CA ALA A 53 74.90 7.25 90.16
C ALA A 53 76.24 7.92 89.74
N GLY A 54 76.31 8.48 88.52
CA GLY A 54 77.50 9.10 87.94
C GLY A 54 78.31 8.14 87.06
N PRO A 55 79.34 8.67 86.35
CA PRO A 55 80.09 7.91 85.35
C PRO A 55 81.03 6.87 85.98
N VAL A 56 81.04 5.66 85.43
CA VAL A 56 81.99 4.59 85.74
C VAL A 56 82.75 4.18 84.49
N VAL A 57 84.07 4.09 84.56
CA VAL A 57 84.92 3.62 83.46
C VAL A 57 85.43 2.22 83.77
N THR A 58 85.24 1.28 82.85
CA THR A 58 85.75 -0.10 82.95
C THR A 58 86.64 -0.43 81.75
N SER A 59 87.71 -1.18 81.98
CA SER A 59 88.54 -1.74 80.90
C SER A 59 88.04 -3.11 80.40
N ASP A 60 86.94 -3.60 80.95
CA ASP A 60 86.38 -4.91 80.62
C ASP A 60 85.77 -4.91 79.23
N ARG A 61 85.95 -6.02 78.52
CA ARG A 61 85.48 -6.19 77.14
C ARG A 61 84.05 -6.70 77.04
N PHE A 62 83.51 -7.27 78.12
CA PHE A 62 82.14 -7.75 78.21
C PHE A 62 81.44 -6.95 79.31
N ILE A 63 80.37 -6.26 78.94
CA ILE A 63 79.61 -5.40 79.83
C ILE A 63 78.17 -5.91 79.80
N VAL A 64 77.57 -6.08 80.97
CA VAL A 64 76.15 -6.40 81.12
C VAL A 64 75.47 -5.23 81.82
N VAL A 65 74.36 -4.73 81.27
CA VAL A 65 73.56 -3.65 81.84
C VAL A 65 72.18 -4.22 82.15
N ASN A 66 71.84 -4.37 83.42
CA ASN A 66 70.52 -4.83 83.85
C ASN A 66 69.65 -3.62 84.19
N LEU A 67 68.52 -3.45 83.50
CA LEU A 67 67.61 -2.31 83.67
C LEU A 67 66.63 -2.47 84.84
N LEU A 68 66.32 -3.71 85.24
CA LEU A 68 65.47 -4.02 86.40
C LEU A 68 64.01 -3.52 86.29
N ALA A 69 63.67 -2.29 86.68
CA ALA A 69 62.29 -1.80 86.63
C ALA A 69 62.23 -0.29 86.41
N GLY A 70 61.15 0.21 85.79
CA GLY A 70 61.04 1.58 85.31
C GLY A 70 61.22 1.63 83.79
N ASN A 71 60.91 2.77 83.18
CA ASN A 71 61.10 2.97 81.74
C ASN A 71 62.49 3.57 81.52
N ASP A 72 63.49 2.72 81.32
CA ASP A 72 64.87 3.13 81.20
C ASP A 72 65.26 3.42 79.75
N THR A 73 66.32 4.20 79.56
CA THR A 73 66.86 4.49 78.23
C THR A 73 68.37 4.28 78.25
N VAL A 74 68.88 3.42 77.39
CA VAL A 74 70.32 3.19 77.22
C VAL A 74 70.78 3.82 75.91
N ASP A 75 71.53 4.91 76.01
CA ASP A 75 72.07 5.64 74.88
C ASP A 75 73.52 5.23 74.60
N PHE A 76 73.76 4.66 73.42
CA PHE A 76 75.09 4.30 72.95
C PHE A 76 75.67 5.39 72.03
N PHE A 77 76.94 5.76 72.26
CA PHE A 77 77.64 6.80 71.47
C PHE A 77 78.75 6.25 70.58
N THR A 78 79.93 5.94 71.12
CA THR A 78 81.04 5.33 70.36
C THR A 78 81.51 4.11 71.13
N LEU A 79 81.59 2.94 70.47
CA LEU A 79 82.10 1.72 71.09
C LEU A 79 83.36 1.24 70.37
N GLY A 80 84.38 0.86 71.14
CA GLY A 80 85.61 0.30 70.59
C GLY A 80 85.41 -1.10 69.99
N SER A 81 86.26 -1.48 69.03
CA SER A 81 86.09 -2.68 68.20
C SER A 81 86.15 -4.05 68.89
N SER A 82 86.40 -4.05 70.20
CA SER A 82 86.56 -5.26 71.02
C SER A 82 85.57 -5.33 72.18
N VAL A 83 84.63 -4.39 72.26
CA VAL A 83 83.66 -4.28 73.35
C VAL A 83 82.36 -4.97 72.96
N ASN A 84 81.81 -5.76 73.88
CA ASN A 84 80.52 -6.42 73.76
C ASN A 84 79.66 -5.94 74.93
N VAL A 85 78.51 -5.33 74.64
CA VAL A 85 77.57 -4.86 75.66
C VAL A 85 76.27 -5.63 75.53
N THR A 86 75.86 -6.33 76.58
CA THR A 86 74.53 -6.94 76.68
C THR A 86 73.68 -6.07 77.59
N VAL A 87 72.59 -5.53 77.08
CA VAL A 87 71.54 -4.92 77.89
C VAL A 87 70.51 -6.02 78.16
N ILE A 88 70.19 -6.24 79.43
CA ILE A 88 69.09 -7.11 79.86
C ILE A 88 67.99 -6.17 80.35
N GLY A 89 66.86 -6.16 79.67
CA GLY A 89 65.74 -5.32 80.11
C GLY A 89 65.03 -5.86 81.34
N GLY A 90 64.01 -5.12 81.76
CA GLY A 90 63.22 -5.44 82.95
C GLY A 90 61.79 -4.87 82.87
N LEU A 91 61.14 -4.72 84.02
CA LEU A 91 59.75 -4.27 84.10
C LEU A 91 59.59 -2.79 83.74
N GLY A 92 58.97 -2.47 82.60
CA GLY A 92 58.74 -1.10 82.14
C GLY A 92 59.02 -0.97 80.65
N ASP A 93 58.74 0.20 80.06
CA ASP A 93 59.00 0.42 78.63
C ASP A 93 60.44 0.93 78.43
N ASP A 94 61.37 0.02 78.19
CA ASP A 94 62.81 0.29 78.04
C ASP A 94 63.17 0.65 76.60
N VAL A 95 64.10 1.61 76.46
CA VAL A 95 64.57 2.08 75.15
C VAL A 95 66.08 1.91 75.04
N VAL A 96 66.53 0.99 74.20
CA VAL A 96 67.93 0.92 73.82
C VAL A 96 68.12 1.74 72.56
N ARG A 97 68.80 2.88 72.65
CA ARG A 97 68.95 3.81 71.54
C ARG A 97 70.40 4.06 71.17
N TYR A 98 70.61 4.25 69.88
CA TYR A 98 71.84 4.79 69.32
C TYR A 98 71.60 6.24 68.84
N THR A 99 72.19 7.23 69.52
CA THR A 99 71.64 8.61 69.52
C THR A 99 72.27 9.63 68.59
N ARG A 100 73.43 9.39 67.94
CA ARG A 100 74.10 10.45 67.13
C ARG A 100 74.90 9.91 65.94
N GLY A 101 74.25 9.84 64.77
CA GLY A 101 74.83 10.21 63.47
C GLY A 101 76.01 9.41 62.89
N GLN A 102 75.77 8.65 61.81
CA GLN A 102 76.68 7.73 61.12
C GLN A 102 76.92 6.41 61.86
N PHE A 103 76.03 5.45 61.62
CA PHE A 103 76.13 4.07 62.13
C PHE A 103 77.52 3.45 61.83
N THR A 104 78.11 3.79 60.67
CA THR A 104 79.40 3.29 60.15
C THR A 104 80.66 3.77 60.86
N GLN A 105 80.66 4.95 61.46
CA GLN A 105 81.86 5.52 62.10
C GLN A 105 81.93 5.21 63.60
N HIS A 106 80.82 4.80 64.21
CA HIS A 106 80.69 4.87 65.66
C HIS A 106 80.33 3.54 66.37
N ILE A 107 79.83 2.52 65.67
CA ILE A 107 79.75 1.16 66.21
C ILE A 107 80.88 0.33 65.61
N LEU A 108 81.92 0.04 66.39
CA LEU A 108 82.96 -0.93 66.01
C LEU A 108 82.84 -2.25 66.79
N GLY A 109 82.11 -2.28 67.91
CA GLY A 109 81.90 -3.45 68.79
C GLY A 109 80.47 -4.01 68.70
N ASN A 110 80.14 -5.00 69.53
CA ASN A 110 78.84 -5.67 69.48
C ASN A 110 77.91 -5.20 70.62
N ILE A 111 76.62 -5.06 70.32
CA ILE A 111 75.57 -4.78 71.29
C ILE A 111 74.56 -5.93 71.23
N GLN A 112 74.05 -6.39 72.37
CA GLN A 112 72.96 -7.37 72.48
C GLN A 112 71.88 -6.78 73.38
N PHE A 113 70.62 -6.76 72.96
CA PHE A 113 69.49 -6.40 73.81
C PHE A 113 68.61 -7.62 74.10
N ASP A 114 68.73 -8.18 75.30
CA ASP A 114 67.99 -9.36 75.72
C ASP A 114 66.81 -9.00 76.61
N GLU A 115 65.61 -9.22 76.09
CA GLU A 115 64.35 -8.96 76.80
C GLU A 115 63.61 -10.23 77.24
N ILE A 116 62.78 -10.12 78.29
CA ILE A 116 61.87 -11.15 78.82
C ILE A 116 60.43 -10.84 78.38
N ASP A 117 59.67 -11.87 78.01
CA ASP A 117 58.30 -11.72 77.46
C ASP A 117 57.32 -11.02 78.44
N GLN A 118 56.56 -10.03 77.94
CA GLN A 118 55.44 -9.35 78.61
C GLN A 118 55.79 -8.44 79.81
N GLU A 119 56.98 -7.85 79.84
CA GLU A 119 57.43 -6.94 80.92
C GLU A 119 57.29 -5.44 80.60
N GLY A 120 56.91 -5.06 79.38
CA GLY A 120 56.76 -3.67 78.94
C GLY A 120 56.54 -3.56 77.42
N THR A 121 56.68 -2.35 76.87
CA THR A 121 56.80 -2.10 75.42
C THR A 121 58.20 -1.58 75.11
N ASP A 122 59.11 -2.49 74.77
CA ASP A 122 60.53 -2.20 74.66
C ASP A 122 60.95 -1.84 73.23
N SER A 123 61.88 -0.89 73.11
CA SER A 123 62.26 -0.32 71.82
C SER A 123 63.77 -0.26 71.61
N LEU A 124 64.25 -0.96 70.58
CA LEU A 124 65.58 -0.70 70.01
C LEU A 124 65.46 0.43 68.97
N GLN A 125 66.23 1.49 69.10
CA GLN A 125 66.18 2.67 68.22
C GLN A 125 67.56 2.99 67.65
N LEU A 126 67.72 2.92 66.34
CA LEU A 126 68.97 3.16 65.64
C LEU A 126 68.82 4.38 64.73
N PHE A 127 69.48 5.49 65.08
CA PHE A 127 69.45 6.72 64.27
C PHE A 127 70.76 6.91 63.51
N ASP A 128 70.66 6.89 62.19
CA ASP A 128 71.71 7.20 61.22
C ASP A 128 71.34 8.45 60.41
N ASP A 129 71.07 9.55 61.12
CA ASP A 129 70.39 10.75 60.62
C ASP A 129 71.32 11.93 60.27
N SER A 130 72.64 11.81 60.47
CA SER A 130 73.60 12.90 60.20
C SER A 130 74.80 12.43 59.38
N GLY A 131 74.82 12.73 58.08
CA GLY A 131 75.95 12.37 57.20
C GLY A 131 75.66 12.77 55.75
N ALA A 132 76.65 13.34 55.06
CA ALA A 132 76.50 13.74 53.65
C ALA A 132 76.91 12.60 52.71
N ALA A 133 75.96 12.09 51.93
CA ALA A 133 76.17 11.46 50.62
C ALA A 133 77.04 10.17 50.53
N GLN A 134 77.17 9.39 51.60
CA GLN A 134 77.77 8.05 51.53
C GLN A 134 76.69 6.97 51.50
N ARG A 135 76.86 5.97 50.62
CA ARG A 135 75.96 4.81 50.50
C ARG A 135 76.29 3.84 51.63
N ASP A 136 75.36 3.62 52.53
CA ASP A 136 75.58 2.78 53.70
C ASP A 136 74.77 1.46 53.57
N PRO A 137 75.38 0.34 53.10
CA PRO A 137 74.71 -0.94 53.03
C PRO A 137 74.44 -1.52 54.44
N LEU A 138 73.18 -1.43 54.86
CA LEU A 138 72.69 -2.00 56.12
C LEU A 138 72.15 -3.41 55.87
N ARG A 139 72.35 -4.34 56.81
CA ARG A 139 71.80 -5.68 56.73
C ARG A 139 71.27 -6.15 58.08
N PHE A 140 70.09 -6.76 58.09
CA PHE A 140 69.54 -7.32 59.32
C PHE A 140 68.82 -8.64 59.07
N ASN A 141 68.81 -9.48 60.11
CA ASN A 141 68.09 -10.74 60.21
C ASN A 141 67.19 -10.71 61.46
N HIS A 142 66.59 -11.84 61.82
CA HIS A 142 65.59 -11.88 62.88
C HIS A 142 66.10 -11.46 64.28
N THR A 143 67.40 -11.62 64.56
CA THR A 143 67.98 -11.38 65.89
C THR A 143 69.14 -10.40 65.87
N GLU A 144 69.62 -9.97 64.70
CA GLU A 144 70.82 -9.13 64.57
C GLU A 144 70.71 -8.15 63.41
N LEU A 145 71.29 -6.97 63.60
CA LEU A 145 71.50 -5.94 62.59
C LEU A 145 72.99 -5.63 62.51
N PHE A 146 73.54 -5.54 61.31
CA PHE A 146 74.96 -5.31 61.05
C PHE A 146 75.16 -4.60 59.72
N TYR A 147 76.38 -4.15 59.48
CA TYR A 147 76.72 -3.49 58.24
C TYR A 147 77.27 -4.47 57.20
N ASP A 148 76.78 -4.41 55.97
CA ASP A 148 77.22 -5.29 54.88
C ASP A 148 78.40 -4.67 54.13
N HIS A 149 79.60 -4.85 54.69
CA HIS A 149 80.86 -4.51 54.01
C HIS A 149 81.93 -5.56 54.23
N SER A 150 82.99 -5.51 53.40
CA SER A 150 84.06 -6.52 53.32
C SER A 150 85.04 -6.55 54.52
N LEU A 151 84.62 -6.25 55.76
CA LEU A 151 85.46 -6.49 56.94
C LEU A 151 85.30 -7.95 57.41
N PRO A 152 86.37 -8.56 57.96
CA PRO A 152 86.35 -9.96 58.36
C PRO A 152 85.37 -10.31 59.49
N ASN A 153 84.86 -9.32 60.23
CA ASN A 153 83.88 -9.43 61.32
C ASN A 153 83.18 -8.07 61.48
N PRO A 154 82.04 -7.83 60.80
CA PRO A 154 81.31 -6.58 60.96
C PRO A 154 80.70 -6.48 62.37
N PRO A 155 80.60 -5.28 62.95
CA PRO A 155 79.93 -5.06 64.23
C PRO A 155 78.44 -5.41 64.13
N THR A 156 77.91 -6.07 65.16
CA THR A 156 76.52 -6.49 65.23
C THR A 156 75.76 -5.82 66.38
N VAL A 157 74.51 -5.45 66.13
CA VAL A 157 73.51 -5.08 67.12
C VAL A 157 72.50 -6.22 67.15
N GLY A 158 72.69 -7.14 68.08
CA GLY A 158 71.77 -8.22 68.38
C GLY A 158 70.65 -7.81 69.34
N TYR A 159 69.54 -8.52 69.26
CA TYR A 159 68.37 -8.34 70.10
C TYR A 159 67.57 -9.64 70.20
N SER A 160 66.83 -9.82 71.30
CA SER A 160 65.96 -10.97 71.49
C SER A 160 64.63 -10.81 70.75
N PHE A 161 63.89 -11.92 70.62
CA PHE A 161 62.56 -11.96 70.01
C PHE A 161 61.49 -11.20 70.81
N HIS A 162 61.75 -10.93 72.09
CA HIS A 162 60.78 -10.30 72.98
C HIS A 162 60.77 -8.77 72.87
N VAL A 163 61.84 -8.13 72.37
CA VAL A 163 61.84 -6.67 72.14
C VAL A 163 60.70 -6.30 71.18
N GLU A 164 59.80 -5.39 71.55
CA GLU A 164 58.57 -5.15 70.79
C GLU A 164 58.77 -4.29 69.55
N THR A 165 59.68 -3.30 69.58
CA THR A 165 59.86 -2.35 68.46
C THR A 165 61.33 -2.18 68.07
N LYS A 166 61.66 -2.26 66.78
CA LYS A 166 63.00 -1.98 66.22
C LYS A 166 62.91 -0.81 65.25
N LEU A 167 63.06 0.41 65.77
CA LEU A 167 63.08 1.63 64.98
C LEU A 167 64.48 1.84 64.38
N ILE A 168 64.59 1.92 63.07
CA ILE A 168 65.82 2.23 62.33
C ILE A 168 65.52 3.46 61.51
N SER A 169 66.32 4.51 61.61
CA SER A 169 66.10 5.75 60.85
C SER A 169 67.38 6.15 60.14
N LEU A 170 67.33 6.25 58.82
CA LEU A 170 68.44 6.62 57.94
C LEU A 170 68.40 8.13 57.61
N ASN A 171 69.45 8.62 56.94
CA ASN A 171 69.62 10.04 56.60
C ASN A 171 69.01 10.37 55.22
N GLY A 172 69.35 11.53 54.64
CA GLY A 172 68.86 11.96 53.32
C GLY A 172 69.66 11.45 52.12
N GLY A 173 70.46 10.40 52.29
CA GLY A 173 71.36 9.82 51.28
C GLY A 173 70.70 8.74 50.42
N ASN A 174 71.47 8.10 49.54
CA ASN A 174 70.99 6.93 48.79
C ASN A 174 71.48 5.67 49.50
N ASP A 175 70.60 5.02 50.25
CA ASP A 175 70.95 3.87 51.07
C ASP A 175 70.55 2.54 50.42
N ARG A 176 71.24 1.46 50.84
CA ARG A 176 70.88 0.09 50.46
C ARG A 176 70.67 -0.72 51.72
N VAL A 177 69.53 -1.36 51.85
CA VAL A 177 69.17 -2.14 53.03
C VAL A 177 68.88 -3.57 52.60
N PHE A 178 69.43 -4.56 53.31
CA PHE A 178 69.17 -5.97 53.11
C PHE A 178 68.47 -6.55 54.34
N ALA A 179 67.19 -6.84 54.22
CA ALA A 179 66.39 -7.48 55.23
C ALA A 179 66.36 -9.00 54.97
N ASP A 180 67.43 -9.72 55.34
CA ASP A 180 67.51 -11.17 55.14
C ASP A 180 66.32 -11.90 55.78
N ARG A 181 65.90 -11.44 56.97
CA ARG A 181 64.68 -11.87 57.67
C ARG A 181 64.12 -10.70 58.43
N THR A 182 62.82 -10.48 58.33
CA THR A 182 62.13 -9.39 59.04
C THR A 182 62.16 -9.64 60.56
N PRO A 183 62.69 -8.71 61.36
CA PRO A 183 62.58 -8.74 62.82
C PRO A 183 61.14 -8.45 63.24
N ARG A 184 60.68 -9.07 64.34
CA ARG A 184 59.38 -8.72 64.93
C ARG A 184 59.39 -7.25 65.37
N GLY A 185 58.41 -6.45 64.91
CA GLY A 185 58.23 -5.06 65.32
C GLY A 185 59.14 -4.04 64.63
N MET A 186 59.64 -4.36 63.44
CA MET A 186 60.50 -3.46 62.67
C MET A 186 59.77 -2.16 62.24
N ASP A 187 60.40 -1.00 62.43
CA ASP A 187 60.02 0.30 61.86
C ASP A 187 61.27 0.91 61.18
N LEU A 188 61.41 0.72 59.88
CA LEU A 188 62.53 1.21 59.08
C LEU A 188 62.15 2.53 58.38
N ARG A 189 62.85 3.62 58.68
CA ARG A 189 62.66 4.94 58.07
C ARG A 189 63.84 5.27 57.19
N LEU A 190 63.60 5.42 55.89
CA LEU A 190 64.64 5.56 54.88
C LEU A 190 65.18 6.98 54.73
N GLY A 191 64.45 7.98 55.24
CA GLY A 191 64.82 9.38 55.04
C GLY A 191 64.62 9.82 53.57
N GLY A 192 65.39 10.81 53.12
CA GLY A 192 65.34 11.32 51.73
C GLY A 192 66.37 10.65 50.83
N GLY A 193 66.37 10.91 49.52
CA GLY A 193 67.31 10.29 48.57
C GLY A 193 66.72 9.05 47.89
N ASN A 194 67.50 8.34 47.06
CA ASN A 194 67.03 7.16 46.34
C ASN A 194 67.46 5.88 47.06
N ASN A 195 66.58 5.32 47.89
CA ASN A 195 66.89 4.17 48.73
C ASN A 195 66.47 2.85 48.10
N ASN A 196 67.17 1.76 48.40
CA ASN A 196 66.83 0.42 47.93
C ASN A 196 66.82 -0.58 49.09
N VAL A 197 65.65 -1.14 49.41
CA VAL A 197 65.49 -2.18 50.43
C VAL A 197 65.27 -3.52 49.74
N THR A 198 66.08 -4.53 50.02
CA THR A 198 65.92 -5.89 49.50
C THR A 198 65.59 -6.86 50.65
N PHE A 199 64.42 -7.49 50.61
CA PHE A 199 64.03 -8.55 51.55
C PHE A 199 64.49 -9.93 51.08
N PHE A 200 64.73 -10.83 52.04
CA PHE A 200 65.10 -12.26 51.90
C PHE A 200 66.51 -12.58 51.39
N GLY A 201 67.37 -11.55 51.29
CA GLY A 201 68.81 -11.72 51.41
C GLY A 201 69.49 -12.57 50.34
N ALA A 202 70.66 -13.14 50.67
CA ALA A 202 71.48 -13.92 49.73
C ALA A 202 70.90 -15.30 49.33
N THR A 203 69.96 -15.82 50.12
CA THR A 203 69.23 -17.05 49.80
C THR A 203 68.11 -16.80 48.79
N HIS A 204 67.61 -15.56 48.74
CA HIS A 204 66.45 -15.16 47.95
C HIS A 204 65.25 -16.08 48.24
N ASP A 205 65.04 -16.47 49.51
CA ASP A 205 64.03 -17.48 49.89
C ASP A 205 63.38 -17.11 51.22
N ILE A 206 62.05 -16.99 51.20
CA ILE A 206 61.21 -16.85 52.39
C ILE A 206 61.21 -18.18 53.16
N ILE A 207 61.92 -18.20 54.28
CA ILE A 207 62.03 -19.37 55.16
C ILE A 207 61.36 -19.05 56.52
N GLY A 208 60.19 -19.64 56.76
CA GLY A 208 59.43 -19.47 58.01
C GLY A 208 58.37 -18.36 57.93
N SER A 209 57.86 -17.91 59.09
CA SER A 209 56.88 -16.83 59.15
C SER A 209 57.51 -15.46 58.89
N ILE A 210 56.90 -14.68 58.00
CA ILE A 210 57.19 -13.24 57.88
C ILE A 210 56.52 -12.54 59.06
N PHE A 211 57.19 -11.58 59.68
CA PHE A 211 56.63 -10.81 60.77
C PHE A 211 56.20 -9.43 60.28
N ASN A 212 55.14 -8.89 60.90
CA ASN A 212 54.72 -7.52 60.63
C ASN A 212 55.87 -6.54 60.87
N GLY A 213 56.09 -5.69 59.88
CA GLY A 213 57.06 -4.60 59.93
C GLY A 213 56.53 -3.37 59.21
N LYS A 214 57.21 -2.25 59.36
CA LYS A 214 56.88 -0.98 58.72
C LYS A 214 58.11 -0.41 58.02
N VAL A 215 57.94 0.07 56.80
CA VAL A 215 58.97 0.78 56.02
C VAL A 215 58.41 2.13 55.59
N THR A 216 59.08 3.20 56.01
CA THR A 216 58.66 4.59 55.78
C THR A 216 59.71 5.33 54.94
N GLY A 217 59.36 5.69 53.70
CA GLY A 217 60.11 6.63 52.85
C GLY A 217 59.76 8.10 53.12
N SER A 218 60.47 9.04 52.48
CA SER A 218 60.21 10.48 52.70
C SER A 218 58.99 11.02 51.96
N GLY A 219 58.59 10.39 50.85
CA GLY A 219 57.46 10.81 50.02
C GLY A 219 57.58 12.15 49.28
N ILE A 220 58.73 12.86 49.34
CA ILE A 220 58.89 14.20 48.72
C ILE A 220 60.24 14.47 48.02
N ALA A 221 61.28 13.64 48.20
CA ALA A 221 62.56 13.83 47.49
C ALA A 221 63.35 12.52 47.32
N GLY A 222 63.47 12.04 46.08
CA GLY A 222 64.18 10.82 45.72
C GLY A 222 63.23 9.74 45.19
N THR A 223 63.75 8.56 44.87
CA THR A 223 62.95 7.38 44.46
C THR A 223 63.31 6.20 45.36
N ASP A 224 62.37 5.79 46.20
CA ASP A 224 62.54 4.71 47.16
C ASP A 224 62.00 3.39 46.57
N THR A 225 62.86 2.39 46.45
CA THR A 225 62.54 1.07 45.88
C THR A 225 62.62 -0.03 46.93
N ILE A 226 61.62 -0.91 46.98
CA ILE A 226 61.65 -2.16 47.76
C ILE A 226 61.64 -3.35 46.81
N VAL A 227 62.52 -4.32 47.05
CA VAL A 227 62.58 -5.59 46.33
C VAL A 227 62.33 -6.73 47.32
N PHE A 228 61.24 -7.47 47.15
CA PHE A 228 61.01 -8.73 47.83
C PHE A 228 61.54 -9.85 46.94
N ASP A 229 62.75 -10.34 47.20
CA ASP A 229 63.40 -11.33 46.34
C ASP A 229 63.26 -12.74 46.91
N ASP A 230 62.27 -13.47 46.40
CA ASP A 230 61.97 -14.83 46.78
C ASP A 230 62.30 -15.84 45.67
N ALA A 231 63.12 -15.49 44.69
CA ALA A 231 63.38 -16.32 43.50
C ALA A 231 64.05 -17.69 43.79
N GLY A 232 64.63 -17.89 44.97
CA GLY A 232 65.34 -19.10 45.42
C GLY A 232 64.48 -20.17 46.10
N GLY A 233 63.20 -19.91 46.38
CA GLY A 233 62.29 -20.88 47.00
C GLY A 233 61.93 -22.08 46.12
N SER A 234 61.48 -23.19 46.75
CA SER A 234 61.23 -24.48 46.06
C SER A 234 59.77 -24.99 46.06
N PHE A 235 58.86 -24.35 46.81
CA PHE A 235 57.44 -24.72 46.93
C PHE A 235 56.59 -23.46 46.95
N GLY A 236 55.38 -23.50 46.36
CA GLY A 236 54.48 -22.35 46.26
C GLY A 236 54.26 -21.57 47.56
N PHE A 237 54.08 -20.26 47.42
CA PHE A 237 53.91 -19.30 48.51
C PHE A 237 52.81 -18.28 48.19
N ASP A 238 52.17 -17.75 49.22
CA ASP A 238 51.09 -16.77 49.13
C ASP A 238 51.66 -15.36 49.30
N TYR A 239 51.66 -14.58 48.22
CA TYR A 239 52.11 -13.20 48.17
C TYR A 239 50.91 -12.27 48.36
N GLU A 240 50.68 -11.87 49.61
CA GLU A 240 49.56 -11.02 50.01
C GLU A 240 49.91 -9.51 49.92
N MET A 241 48.99 -8.72 49.35
CA MET A 241 49.04 -7.25 49.31
C MET A 241 47.74 -6.64 49.87
N SER A 242 47.87 -5.47 50.49
CA SER A 242 46.76 -4.63 50.95
C SER A 242 46.99 -3.16 50.63
N ASP A 243 46.00 -2.30 50.88
CA ASP A 243 46.07 -0.83 50.73
C ASP A 243 47.25 -0.16 51.44
N THR A 244 47.86 -0.86 52.40
CA THR A 244 48.97 -0.33 53.20
C THR A 244 50.18 -1.25 53.25
N SER A 245 50.12 -2.49 52.78
CA SER A 245 51.20 -3.46 53.01
C SER A 245 51.48 -4.40 51.85
N VAL A 246 52.73 -4.86 51.76
CA VAL A 246 53.16 -5.98 50.90
C VAL A 246 53.86 -7.02 51.77
N LEU A 247 53.46 -8.30 51.70
CA LEU A 247 54.02 -9.38 52.53
C LEU A 247 54.12 -9.01 54.03
N GLN A 248 53.02 -8.50 54.57
CA GLN A 248 52.89 -8.02 55.96
C GLN A 248 53.81 -6.85 56.34
N GLN A 249 54.47 -6.20 55.37
CA GLN A 249 55.25 -4.98 55.60
C GLN A 249 54.39 -3.76 55.27
N GLU A 250 54.02 -2.96 56.27
CA GLU A 250 53.34 -1.68 56.09
C GLU A 250 54.28 -0.70 55.37
N LEU A 251 53.83 -0.13 54.25
CA LEU A 251 54.60 0.77 53.41
C LEU A 251 54.02 2.18 53.48
N VAL A 252 54.87 3.16 53.76
CA VAL A 252 54.48 4.58 53.81
C VAL A 252 55.47 5.41 52.99
N GLY A 253 55.00 6.12 51.95
CA GLY A 253 55.84 7.01 51.15
C GLY A 253 56.93 6.31 50.33
N ILE A 254 56.68 5.07 49.89
CA ILE A 254 57.54 4.27 49.00
C ILE A 254 57.11 4.48 47.55
N ASP A 255 58.05 4.58 46.62
CA ASP A 255 57.73 4.78 45.20
C ASP A 255 57.56 3.45 44.46
N ASP A 256 58.56 2.58 44.48
CA ASP A 256 58.56 1.39 43.63
C ASP A 256 58.69 0.11 44.46
N VAL A 257 57.89 -0.89 44.14
CA VAL A 257 58.00 -2.23 44.73
C VAL A 257 58.21 -3.24 43.64
N THR A 258 59.16 -4.16 43.82
CA THR A 258 59.39 -5.31 42.95
C THR A 258 59.30 -6.58 43.77
N ILE A 259 58.56 -7.58 43.30
CA ILE A 259 58.50 -8.91 43.91
C ILE A 259 59.04 -9.90 42.90
N LEU A 260 60.13 -10.58 43.25
CA LEU A 260 60.66 -11.69 42.48
C LEU A 260 60.17 -12.97 43.15
N THR A 261 59.33 -13.71 42.45
CA THR A 261 58.64 -14.87 43.01
C THR A 261 59.43 -16.16 42.80
N ARG A 262 59.26 -17.11 43.71
CA ARG A 262 59.90 -18.44 43.66
C ARG A 262 59.35 -19.31 42.54
N SER A 263 60.02 -20.43 42.28
CA SER A 263 59.46 -21.49 41.43
C SER A 263 58.46 -22.38 42.20
N ALA A 264 57.28 -22.62 41.62
CA ALA A 264 56.21 -23.44 42.16
C ALA A 264 55.92 -24.69 41.30
N ASN A 265 55.07 -25.60 41.80
CA ASN A 265 54.59 -26.78 41.08
C ASN A 265 53.07 -26.93 41.26
N ALA A 266 52.43 -27.74 40.40
CA ALA A 266 50.96 -27.90 40.36
C ALA A 266 50.28 -28.24 41.71
N ASN A 267 50.97 -28.90 42.65
CA ASN A 267 50.37 -29.28 43.93
C ASN A 267 50.43 -28.16 44.98
N GLN A 268 51.30 -27.18 44.78
CA GLN A 268 51.53 -26.04 45.66
C GLN A 268 51.89 -24.85 44.76
N PRO A 269 50.88 -24.19 44.13
CA PRO A 269 51.09 -23.02 43.29
C PRO A 269 51.50 -21.81 44.14
N ASN A 270 52.09 -20.81 43.50
CA ASN A 270 52.20 -19.49 44.11
C ASN A 270 50.83 -18.81 44.05
N ARG A 271 50.36 -18.21 45.15
CA ARG A 271 49.17 -17.34 45.13
C ARG A 271 49.62 -15.90 45.17
N VAL A 272 49.07 -15.05 44.32
CA VAL A 272 49.29 -13.60 44.37
C VAL A 272 47.93 -12.97 44.64
N GLU A 273 47.75 -12.42 45.83
CA GLU A 273 46.44 -11.98 46.33
C GLU A 273 46.50 -10.49 46.68
N PHE A 274 45.67 -9.69 46.02
CA PHE A 274 45.53 -8.26 46.31
C PHE A 274 44.20 -8.00 47.00
N ASP A 275 44.21 -7.75 48.31
CA ASP A 275 43.03 -7.23 49.03
C ASP A 275 42.93 -5.69 48.95
N GLY A 276 43.94 -5.05 48.36
CA GLY A 276 44.06 -3.60 48.19
C GLY A 276 45.38 -3.24 47.54
N ILE A 277 45.50 -2.01 47.04
CA ILE A 277 46.70 -1.54 46.33
C ILE A 277 47.44 -0.55 47.22
N PRO A 278 48.68 -0.86 47.64
CA PRO A 278 49.44 0.04 48.50
C PRO A 278 49.68 1.40 47.83
N ALA A 279 49.78 2.46 48.62
CA ALA A 279 50.01 3.83 48.14
C ALA A 279 51.46 4.05 47.63
N ILE A 280 51.82 3.36 46.54
CA ILE A 280 53.12 3.39 45.86
C ILE A 280 52.96 3.88 44.42
N ARG A 281 54.05 4.31 43.78
CA ARG A 281 54.05 4.73 42.37
C ARG A 281 53.94 3.54 41.41
N SER A 282 54.76 2.49 41.61
CA SER A 282 54.69 1.29 40.78
C SER A 282 54.92 -0.01 41.54
N LEU A 283 54.21 -1.07 41.15
CA LEU A 283 54.42 -2.44 41.61
C LEU A 283 54.73 -3.35 40.43
N THR A 284 55.88 -4.02 40.47
CA THR A 284 56.25 -5.04 39.48
C THR A 284 56.36 -6.40 40.15
N ILE A 285 55.67 -7.41 39.61
CA ILE A 285 55.82 -8.81 40.05
C ILE A 285 56.40 -9.61 38.90
N GLU A 286 57.54 -10.26 39.12
CA GLU A 286 58.17 -11.13 38.13
C GLU A 286 58.30 -12.57 38.64
N GLY A 287 57.95 -13.54 37.80
CA GLY A 287 58.00 -14.97 38.14
C GLY A 287 58.44 -15.85 36.99
N SER A 288 59.10 -16.98 37.31
CA SER A 288 59.74 -17.86 36.31
C SER A 288 59.11 -19.26 36.16
N SER A 289 58.15 -19.66 37.01
CA SER A 289 57.56 -21.02 37.01
C SER A 289 56.10 -21.10 36.60
N GLU A 290 55.70 -22.23 36.02
CA GLU A 290 54.40 -22.47 35.38
C GLU A 290 53.20 -22.68 36.32
N TYR A 291 53.13 -22.13 37.54
CA TYR A 291 52.01 -22.38 38.46
C TYR A 291 51.72 -21.20 39.41
N PHE A 292 50.86 -20.28 38.97
CA PHE A 292 50.34 -19.15 39.75
C PHE A 292 48.81 -19.14 39.76
N GLU A 293 48.22 -18.81 40.92
CA GLU A 293 46.84 -18.35 41.05
C GLU A 293 46.89 -16.87 41.43
N THR A 294 46.12 -16.02 40.75
CA THR A 294 46.19 -14.56 40.93
C THR A 294 44.80 -14.01 41.16
N SER A 295 44.59 -13.29 42.27
CA SER A 295 43.34 -12.60 42.57
C SER A 295 43.57 -11.12 42.84
N PHE A 296 42.69 -10.30 42.29
CA PHE A 296 42.63 -8.86 42.51
C PHE A 296 41.30 -8.49 43.12
N GLY A 297 41.29 -8.12 44.39
CA GLY A 297 40.08 -7.87 45.16
C GLY A 297 39.23 -9.13 45.37
N ALA A 298 38.04 -8.91 45.92
CA ALA A 298 36.99 -9.91 46.04
C ALA A 298 35.64 -9.26 45.74
N SER A 299 34.62 -10.03 45.40
CA SER A 299 33.26 -9.49 45.14
C SER A 299 32.70 -8.63 46.29
N SER A 300 33.09 -8.90 47.55
CA SER A 300 32.69 -8.09 48.71
C SER A 300 33.54 -6.83 48.95
N ALA A 301 34.70 -6.74 48.30
CA ALA A 301 35.69 -5.67 48.43
C ALA A 301 36.51 -5.57 47.13
N PRO A 302 35.91 -5.04 46.05
CA PRO A 302 36.63 -4.81 44.79
C PRO A 302 37.71 -3.74 44.97
N ILE A 303 38.71 -3.74 44.11
CA ILE A 303 39.84 -2.80 44.16
C ILE A 303 39.88 -1.92 42.91
N ASP A 304 40.40 -0.71 43.05
CA ASP A 304 40.53 0.25 41.95
C ASP A 304 41.86 0.03 41.22
N LEU A 305 41.82 -0.65 40.07
CA LEU A 305 43.01 -1.14 39.38
C LEU A 305 43.83 -0.09 38.64
N ASP A 306 43.19 0.97 38.14
CA ASP A 306 43.88 1.99 37.33
C ASP A 306 44.42 3.16 38.17
N ALA A 307 44.08 3.19 39.46
CA ALA A 307 44.64 4.14 40.41
C ALA A 307 46.18 4.17 40.42
N ARG A 308 46.88 3.06 40.12
CA ARG A 308 48.35 2.93 40.22
C ARG A 308 48.97 2.09 39.10
N GLN A 309 50.28 2.24 38.89
CA GLN A 309 51.01 1.43 37.91
C GLN A 309 51.32 0.04 38.47
N ILE A 310 50.62 -0.98 37.99
CA ILE A 310 50.84 -2.37 38.39
C ILE A 310 51.23 -3.15 37.14
N THR A 311 52.36 -3.88 37.20
CA THR A 311 52.81 -4.74 36.12
C THR A 311 53.13 -6.12 36.67
N ILE A 312 52.43 -7.14 36.17
CA ILE A 312 52.67 -8.53 36.55
C ILE A 312 53.13 -9.32 35.34
N ASN A 313 54.33 -9.87 35.44
CA ASN A 313 54.98 -10.69 34.41
C ASN A 313 55.25 -12.08 35.00
N HIS A 314 54.25 -12.98 34.98
CA HIS A 314 54.44 -14.34 35.50
C HIS A 314 53.68 -15.39 34.70
N ASN A 315 54.07 -16.65 34.91
CA ASN A 315 53.56 -17.81 34.20
C ASN A 315 52.33 -18.39 34.91
N VAL A 316 51.14 -17.86 34.62
CA VAL A 316 49.91 -18.34 35.26
C VAL A 316 49.50 -19.71 34.71
N VAL A 317 49.19 -20.65 35.61
CA VAL A 317 48.44 -21.89 35.34
C VAL A 317 47.49 -22.04 36.51
N GLY A 318 46.18 -21.93 36.25
CA GLY A 318 45.14 -21.74 37.26
C GLY A 318 44.19 -20.58 36.95
N THR A 319 43.39 -20.22 37.95
CA THR A 319 42.38 -19.16 37.86
C THR A 319 43.01 -17.77 38.07
N ILE A 320 42.57 -16.80 37.26
CA ILE A 320 42.77 -15.37 37.48
C ILE A 320 41.41 -14.76 37.78
N GLU A 321 41.27 -14.10 38.92
CA GLU A 321 40.04 -13.37 39.28
C GLU A 321 40.38 -11.89 39.45
N ILE A 322 39.62 -11.02 38.80
CA ILE A 322 39.79 -9.57 38.85
C ILE A 322 38.47 -8.92 39.24
N PHE A 323 38.39 -8.36 40.44
CA PHE A 323 37.27 -7.58 40.95
C PHE A 323 37.65 -6.10 40.99
N ASN A 324 37.22 -5.37 39.97
CA ASN A 324 37.49 -3.94 39.79
C ASN A 324 36.36 -3.07 40.38
N GLN A 325 36.71 -1.84 40.75
CA GLN A 325 35.76 -0.75 40.98
C GLN A 325 36.36 0.56 40.47
N ASP A 326 35.55 1.44 39.90
CA ASP A 326 35.98 2.79 39.53
C ASP A 326 35.71 3.76 40.70
N SER A 327 36.67 3.87 41.63
CA SER A 327 36.49 4.71 42.83
C SER A 327 36.80 6.19 42.60
N ASP A 328 37.59 6.51 41.58
CA ASP A 328 38.00 7.88 41.26
C ASP A 328 37.21 8.51 40.09
N ASN A 329 36.33 7.74 39.45
CA ASN A 329 35.54 8.06 38.26
C ASN A 329 36.38 8.31 37.00
N VAL A 330 37.58 7.73 36.90
CA VAL A 330 38.46 7.83 35.73
C VAL A 330 38.43 6.50 34.99
N ASN A 331 37.45 6.33 34.11
CA ASN A 331 37.37 5.08 33.39
C ASN A 331 38.36 4.98 32.22
N PHE A 332 39.16 3.91 32.19
CA PHE A 332 39.98 3.50 31.06
C PHE A 332 39.42 2.24 30.39
N ASP A 333 39.58 2.15 29.08
CA ASP A 333 39.20 0.94 28.34
C ASP A 333 40.04 -0.26 28.80
N TRP A 334 39.39 -1.42 28.92
CA TRP A 334 40.04 -2.70 29.11
C TRP A 334 40.64 -3.16 27.80
N GLU A 335 41.92 -3.50 27.83
CA GLU A 335 42.65 -3.97 26.65
C GLU A 335 43.00 -5.45 26.86
N VAL A 336 42.40 -6.33 26.06
CA VAL A 336 42.63 -7.77 26.12
C VAL A 336 43.20 -8.24 24.79
N TYR A 337 44.49 -8.56 24.76
CA TYR A 337 45.17 -8.92 23.51
C TYR A 337 46.20 -10.01 23.72
N THR A 338 46.62 -10.66 22.63
CA THR A 338 47.74 -11.60 22.66
C THR A 338 48.99 -11.01 22.03
N SER A 339 50.17 -11.55 22.34
CA SER A 339 51.37 -11.28 21.54
C SER A 339 51.16 -11.77 20.10
N ASN A 340 51.80 -11.15 19.10
CA ASN A 340 51.58 -11.46 17.67
C ASN A 340 51.77 -12.94 17.26
N ASN A 341 52.44 -13.75 18.08
CA ASN A 341 52.62 -15.19 17.87
C ASN A 341 51.70 -16.07 18.75
N ARG A 342 50.70 -15.46 19.40
CA ARG A 342 49.72 -16.07 20.34
C ARG A 342 50.31 -16.78 21.54
N THR A 343 51.57 -16.51 21.88
CA THR A 343 52.23 -17.18 23.02
C THR A 343 52.01 -16.52 24.37
N ARG A 344 51.42 -15.32 24.42
CA ARG A 344 51.16 -14.56 25.65
C ARG A 344 49.82 -13.85 25.59
N GLN A 345 49.06 -13.91 26.69
CA GLN A 345 47.90 -13.08 26.94
C GLN A 345 48.33 -11.82 27.70
N HIS A 346 47.73 -10.71 27.32
CA HIS A 346 47.84 -9.41 27.96
C HIS A 346 46.42 -8.97 28.37
N ILE A 347 46.28 -8.49 29.61
CA ILE A 347 45.07 -7.85 30.13
C ILE A 347 45.53 -6.55 30.77
N ALA A 348 45.03 -5.41 30.28
CA ALA A 348 45.41 -4.10 30.78
C ALA A 348 44.19 -3.20 30.98
N LYS A 349 44.33 -2.22 31.88
CA LYS A 349 43.37 -1.14 32.11
C LYS A 349 44.16 0.09 32.59
N GLY A 350 44.28 1.11 31.74
CA GLY A 350 45.11 2.29 32.04
C GLY A 350 46.57 1.93 32.37
N PHE A 351 46.97 2.06 33.64
CA PHE A 351 48.32 1.73 34.10
C PHE A 351 48.48 0.30 34.68
N PHE A 352 47.38 -0.45 34.79
CA PHE A 352 47.38 -1.86 35.14
C PHE A 352 47.74 -2.72 33.94
N ASN A 353 48.65 -3.69 34.12
CA ASN A 353 49.11 -4.55 33.06
C ASN A 353 49.46 -5.96 33.59
N LEU A 354 48.70 -6.97 33.15
CA LEU A 354 48.87 -8.37 33.51
C LEU A 354 49.27 -9.17 32.27
N ASN A 355 50.45 -9.80 32.33
CA ASN A 355 51.04 -10.54 31.21
C ASN A 355 51.37 -11.97 31.62
N PHE A 356 50.87 -12.94 30.86
CA PHE A 356 51.14 -14.36 31.09
C PHE A 356 51.24 -15.18 29.80
N PRO A 357 52.18 -16.13 29.69
CA PRO A 357 52.29 -17.02 28.54
C PRO A 357 51.19 -18.09 28.48
N ASP A 358 50.95 -18.59 27.26
CA ASP A 358 50.20 -19.80 26.99
C ASP A 358 51.11 -21.02 27.18
N LEU A 359 50.87 -21.81 28.25
CA LEU A 359 51.80 -22.84 28.70
C LEU A 359 51.31 -24.28 28.59
N LEU A 360 50.11 -24.56 28.07
CA LEU A 360 49.58 -25.93 28.07
C LEU A 360 48.85 -26.31 26.78
N ALA A 361 49.41 -27.30 26.06
CA ALA A 361 48.73 -27.99 24.97
C ALA A 361 47.68 -29.02 25.45
N SER A 362 47.50 -29.22 26.77
CA SER A 362 46.40 -30.00 27.38
C SER A 362 46.51 -30.03 28.91
N GLY A 363 45.59 -29.35 29.62
CA GLY A 363 45.47 -29.34 31.09
C GLY A 363 44.19 -28.59 31.53
N PRO A 364 43.68 -28.79 32.76
CA PRO A 364 42.31 -28.40 33.16
C PRO A 364 42.05 -26.90 33.02
N THR A 365 40.87 -26.55 32.49
CA THR A 365 40.32 -25.22 32.21
C THR A 365 40.85 -24.09 33.11
N ASP A 366 41.88 -23.39 32.64
CA ASP A 366 42.29 -22.10 33.20
C ASP A 366 41.18 -21.08 32.91
N LEU A 367 40.65 -20.45 33.96
CA LEU A 367 39.59 -19.44 33.91
C LEU A 367 40.20 -18.07 34.22
N VAL A 368 39.99 -17.11 33.34
CA VAL A 368 40.18 -15.69 33.64
C VAL A 368 38.80 -15.08 33.82
N LEU A 369 38.53 -14.50 34.98
CA LEU A 369 37.28 -13.84 35.31
C LEU A 369 37.56 -12.36 35.59
N ILE A 370 36.92 -11.47 34.84
CA ILE A 370 36.95 -10.02 35.06
C ILE A 370 35.56 -9.61 35.54
N GLU A 371 35.49 -8.87 36.63
CA GLU A 371 34.29 -8.30 37.24
C GLU A 371 34.52 -6.79 37.31
N ALA A 372 34.00 -6.04 36.33
CA ALA A 372 34.46 -4.69 36.04
C ALA A 372 33.88 -3.60 36.96
N GLY A 373 32.71 -3.83 37.55
CA GLY A 373 32.16 -2.98 38.61
C GLY A 373 30.82 -2.35 38.23
N SER A 374 30.64 -1.06 38.50
CA SER A 374 29.39 -0.32 38.23
C SER A 374 29.56 0.87 37.26
N SER A 375 30.69 0.92 36.56
CA SER A 375 31.06 1.94 35.58
C SER A 375 30.67 1.50 34.16
N SER A 376 30.51 2.44 33.23
CA SER A 376 30.35 2.12 31.81
C SER A 376 31.71 1.86 31.18
N ASP A 377 32.09 0.60 31.03
CA ASP A 377 33.39 0.10 30.58
C ASP A 377 33.40 -0.29 29.09
N THR A 378 34.51 -0.03 28.41
CA THR A 378 34.79 -0.59 27.08
C THR A 378 35.79 -1.74 27.20
N PHE A 379 35.54 -2.86 26.55
CA PHE A 379 36.42 -4.02 26.45
C PHE A 379 36.90 -4.19 25.02
N GLU A 380 38.12 -3.74 24.75
CA GLU A 380 38.81 -3.92 23.47
C GLU A 380 39.49 -5.29 23.42
N ILE A 381 38.98 -6.19 22.57
CA ILE A 381 39.52 -7.54 22.40
C ILE A 381 40.26 -7.65 21.07
N SER A 382 41.55 -8.03 21.12
CA SER A 382 42.37 -8.32 19.94
C SER A 382 42.92 -9.75 19.94
N GLY A 383 42.62 -10.55 20.96
CA GLY A 383 42.98 -11.96 20.96
C GLY A 383 42.87 -12.66 22.29
N GLN A 384 42.59 -13.96 22.19
CA GLN A 384 42.59 -14.92 23.27
C GLN A 384 43.63 -16.02 23.00
N VAL A 385 44.40 -16.38 24.03
CA VAL A 385 45.30 -17.54 23.95
C VAL A 385 44.52 -18.86 23.88
N LEU A 386 45.09 -19.86 23.22
CA LEU A 386 44.44 -21.15 22.95
C LEU A 386 44.07 -21.89 24.26
N HIS A 387 42.96 -22.62 24.26
CA HIS A 387 42.51 -23.52 25.34
C HIS A 387 42.14 -22.88 26.70
N ARG A 388 42.01 -21.55 26.79
CA ARG A 388 41.53 -20.88 28.02
C ARG A 388 40.07 -20.47 27.96
N THR A 389 39.46 -20.31 29.13
CA THR A 389 38.16 -19.64 29.26
C THR A 389 38.37 -18.23 29.78
N LEU A 390 37.85 -17.23 29.07
CA LEU A 390 37.84 -15.83 29.50
C LEU A 390 36.38 -15.43 29.70
N GLY A 391 36.04 -15.00 30.91
CA GLY A 391 34.72 -14.48 31.27
C GLY A 391 34.83 -13.04 31.73
N ILE A 392 33.98 -12.18 31.18
CA ILE A 392 33.82 -10.79 31.56
C ILE A 392 32.41 -10.62 32.11
N HIS A 393 32.31 -10.22 33.36
CA HIS A 393 31.12 -9.66 34.00
C HIS A 393 31.29 -8.15 34.03
N ALA A 394 30.57 -7.45 33.16
CA ALA A 394 30.68 -6.01 33.02
C ALA A 394 30.08 -5.29 34.24
N GLY A 395 28.96 -5.83 34.75
CA GLY A 395 28.37 -5.45 36.03
C GLY A 395 27.26 -4.40 35.87
N GLY A 396 27.37 -3.27 36.53
CA GLY A 396 26.45 -2.15 36.31
C GLY A 396 27.05 -1.16 35.33
N GLY A 397 26.29 -0.52 34.44
CA GLY A 397 26.92 0.42 33.51
C GLY A 397 26.19 0.57 32.20
N SER A 398 26.94 0.82 31.14
CA SER A 398 26.45 0.73 29.76
C SER A 398 27.70 0.37 28.98
N ASP A 399 27.92 -0.94 28.91
CA ASP A 399 29.22 -1.51 28.63
C ASP A 399 29.34 -1.89 27.16
N LEU A 400 30.56 -1.79 26.61
CA LEU A 400 30.82 -2.04 25.20
C LEU A 400 31.91 -3.10 25.05
N LEU A 401 31.55 -4.26 24.49
CA LEU A 401 32.53 -5.24 24.00
C LEU A 401 32.84 -4.92 22.53
N VAL A 402 34.11 -4.69 22.18
CA VAL A 402 34.50 -4.33 20.81
C VAL A 402 35.76 -5.04 20.34
N THR A 403 35.84 -5.38 19.05
CA THR A 403 37.11 -5.84 18.45
C THR A 403 38.09 -4.68 18.27
N ALA A 404 39.38 -4.92 18.52
CA ALA A 404 40.42 -3.90 18.40
C ALA A 404 41.66 -4.44 17.68
N ASN A 405 42.51 -3.54 17.18
CA ASN A 405 43.75 -3.88 16.48
C ASN A 405 44.99 -3.52 17.31
N ARG A 406 45.38 -4.41 18.23
CA ARG A 406 46.60 -4.24 19.06
C ARG A 406 47.72 -5.21 18.72
N ASN A 407 47.45 -6.29 18.00
CA ASN A 407 48.38 -7.40 17.77
C ASN A 407 48.37 -7.97 16.34
N SER A 408 47.86 -7.21 15.36
CA SER A 408 47.78 -7.59 13.94
C SER A 408 46.78 -8.70 13.61
N HIS A 409 45.82 -9.00 14.50
CA HIS A 409 44.64 -9.85 14.23
C HIS A 409 43.42 -8.98 13.87
N ASP A 410 43.65 -7.96 13.04
CA ASP A 410 42.73 -6.87 12.69
C ASP A 410 41.32 -7.40 12.40
N ASN A 411 40.36 -7.34 13.32
CA ASN A 411 38.96 -7.73 13.07
C ASN A 411 38.81 -9.08 12.33
N ASP A 412 39.54 -10.10 12.78
CA ASP A 412 39.41 -11.49 12.34
C ASP A 412 39.00 -12.31 13.57
N LEU A 413 37.75 -12.76 13.60
CA LEU A 413 37.14 -13.39 14.76
C LEU A 413 37.71 -14.78 15.04
N ASP A 414 38.19 -15.51 14.04
CA ASP A 414 38.87 -16.79 14.22
C ASP A 414 40.25 -16.62 14.85
N ASP A 415 40.91 -15.51 14.52
CA ASP A 415 42.17 -15.13 15.11
C ASP A 415 42.02 -14.52 16.51
N ILE A 416 40.94 -13.77 16.74
CA ILE A 416 40.63 -13.16 18.04
C ILE A 416 40.14 -14.21 19.05
N PHE A 417 39.19 -15.07 18.68
CA PHE A 417 38.56 -16.06 19.57
C PHE A 417 39.07 -17.49 19.35
N ALA A 418 40.35 -17.64 18.98
CA ALA A 418 40.97 -18.91 18.61
C ALA A 418 40.77 -20.03 19.67
N SER A 419 39.82 -20.95 19.43
CA SER A 419 39.56 -22.22 20.15
C SER A 419 39.33 -22.16 21.68
N GLY A 420 39.39 -20.99 22.32
CA GLY A 420 39.02 -20.76 23.71
C GLY A 420 37.51 -20.56 23.88
N LYS A 421 37.03 -20.55 25.12
CA LYS A 421 35.65 -20.10 25.40
C LYS A 421 35.68 -18.65 25.85
N PHE A 422 34.80 -17.83 25.29
CA PHE A 422 34.65 -16.43 25.70
C PHE A 422 33.22 -16.19 26.18
N PHE A 423 33.09 -15.62 27.38
CA PHE A 423 31.81 -15.23 27.97
C PHE A 423 31.80 -13.72 28.20
N PHE A 424 30.71 -13.07 27.79
CA PHE A 424 30.44 -11.67 28.11
C PHE A 424 29.07 -11.58 28.78
N PHE A 425 29.06 -11.05 29.99
CA PHE A 425 27.86 -10.87 30.79
C PHE A 425 27.69 -9.36 31.02
N GLY A 426 26.73 -8.75 30.32
CA GLY A 426 26.52 -7.29 30.42
C GLY A 426 25.85 -6.89 31.72
N GLU A 427 24.98 -7.77 32.26
CA GLU A 427 24.27 -7.57 33.52
C GLU A 427 23.34 -6.33 33.54
N ALA A 428 23.62 -5.30 34.35
CA ALA A 428 22.70 -4.20 34.59
C ALA A 428 23.11 -2.92 33.85
N GLY A 429 22.62 -2.71 32.65
CA GLY A 429 23.04 -1.55 31.88
C GLY A 429 22.26 -1.34 30.60
N TYR A 430 22.90 -0.65 29.66
CA TYR A 430 22.57 -0.75 28.24
C TYR A 430 23.83 -1.26 27.55
N ASP A 431 23.90 -2.56 27.35
CA ASP A 431 25.17 -3.24 27.07
C ASP A 431 25.23 -3.69 25.60
N VAL A 432 26.34 -3.39 24.95
CA VAL A 432 26.52 -3.53 23.50
C VAL A 432 27.71 -4.41 23.18
N VAL A 433 27.51 -5.32 22.23
CA VAL A 433 28.55 -6.16 21.64
C VAL A 433 28.74 -5.73 20.19
N ASP A 434 29.91 -5.18 19.86
CA ASP A 434 30.30 -4.69 18.53
C ASP A 434 31.49 -5.51 17.99
N LEU A 435 31.20 -6.55 17.22
CA LEU A 435 32.23 -7.44 16.69
C LEU A 435 32.37 -7.29 15.18
N ALA A 436 33.61 -7.10 14.74
CA ALA A 436 33.96 -7.07 13.33
C ALA A 436 34.84 -8.27 12.94
N ASP A 437 34.46 -8.91 11.84
CA ASP A 437 35.11 -10.01 11.13
C ASP A 437 35.55 -9.55 9.71
N ASP A 438 35.75 -8.24 9.53
CA ASP A 438 35.87 -7.61 8.21
C ASP A 438 37.27 -7.73 7.58
N ALA A 439 38.24 -8.32 8.27
CA ALA A 439 39.56 -8.64 7.71
C ALA A 439 39.84 -10.14 7.56
N ASP A 440 38.80 -10.98 7.70
CA ASP A 440 38.88 -12.42 7.47
C ASP A 440 39.30 -12.78 6.02
N GLY A 441 39.87 -13.97 5.86
CA GLY A 441 40.44 -14.46 4.62
C GLY A 441 39.43 -15.04 3.63
N ILE A 442 39.22 -14.35 2.50
CA ILE A 442 38.32 -14.79 1.42
C ILE A 442 38.46 -16.30 1.08
N ALA A 443 37.35 -17.02 1.21
CA ALA A 443 37.04 -18.38 0.78
C ALA A 443 37.71 -19.53 1.56
N ASP A 444 37.90 -19.36 2.87
CA ASP A 444 38.36 -20.43 3.76
C ASP A 444 37.22 -21.35 4.27
N GLY A 445 35.96 -20.94 4.11
CA GLY A 445 34.78 -21.81 4.17
C GLY A 445 34.04 -21.82 5.50
N ASP A 446 34.06 -20.71 6.22
CA ASP A 446 33.61 -20.62 7.60
C ASP A 446 32.47 -19.60 7.86
N GLY A 447 31.96 -18.97 6.79
CA GLY A 447 30.94 -17.91 6.83
C GLY A 447 29.54 -18.26 7.34
N ALA A 448 29.36 -19.30 8.16
CA ALA A 448 28.09 -19.68 8.76
C ALA A 448 27.99 -19.18 10.20
N TYR A 449 27.15 -18.16 10.44
CA TYR A 449 26.97 -17.53 11.74
C TYR A 449 25.55 -17.74 12.29
N ILE A 450 25.46 -17.91 13.60
CA ILE A 450 24.21 -17.78 14.36
C ILE A 450 24.41 -16.59 15.28
N VAL A 451 23.51 -15.61 15.19
CA VAL A 451 23.51 -14.40 16.01
C VAL A 451 22.20 -14.38 16.77
N ASP A 452 22.27 -14.55 18.09
CA ASP A 452 21.10 -14.45 18.96
C ASP A 452 21.41 -13.89 20.36
N GLU A 453 20.39 -13.79 21.20
CA GLU A 453 20.45 -13.26 22.58
C GLU A 453 21.37 -14.04 23.52
N ILE A 454 21.79 -15.25 23.16
CA ILE A 454 22.67 -16.10 23.98
C ILE A 454 24.10 -16.17 23.44
N GLY A 455 24.37 -15.62 22.26
CA GLY A 455 25.72 -15.57 21.72
C GLY A 455 25.83 -15.36 20.21
N ILE A 456 27.08 -15.30 19.78
CA ILE A 456 27.50 -15.40 18.39
C ILE A 456 28.24 -16.72 18.20
N PHE A 457 27.76 -17.56 17.28
CA PHE A 457 28.27 -18.92 17.04
C PHE A 457 28.72 -19.07 15.58
N LYS A 458 29.81 -19.82 15.36
CA LYS A 458 30.36 -20.13 14.02
C LYS A 458 30.35 -21.65 13.79
N GLY A 459 29.84 -22.13 12.65
CA GLY A 459 29.92 -23.56 12.25
C GLY A 459 28.63 -24.23 11.73
N ASP A 460 28.63 -25.58 11.71
CA ASP A 460 27.55 -26.41 11.13
C ASP A 460 26.21 -26.28 11.89
N PHE A 461 25.21 -25.72 11.21
CA PHE A 461 23.82 -25.53 11.64
C PHE A 461 23.13 -26.81 12.16
N SER A 462 23.67 -28.00 11.89
CA SER A 462 23.12 -29.26 12.41
C SER A 462 23.33 -29.48 13.91
N ASN A 463 24.25 -28.74 14.56
CA ASN A 463 24.49 -28.80 16.00
C ASN A 463 24.95 -27.44 16.59
N PRO A 464 24.02 -26.48 16.76
CA PRO A 464 24.33 -25.08 17.09
C PRO A 464 24.86 -24.83 18.52
N SER A 465 25.20 -25.87 19.28
CA SER A 465 25.44 -25.77 20.73
C SER A 465 26.85 -26.19 21.20
N THR A 466 27.77 -26.54 20.30
CA THR A 466 29.03 -27.13 20.74
C THR A 466 30.23 -26.17 20.81
N ASN A 467 30.18 -24.97 20.23
CA ASN A 467 31.25 -23.96 20.38
C ASN A 467 30.82 -22.52 20.01
N PRO A 468 30.46 -21.64 20.96
CA PRO A 468 30.27 -20.20 20.70
C PRO A 468 31.61 -19.50 20.42
N LEU A 469 31.60 -18.48 19.56
CA LEU A 469 32.70 -17.50 19.49
C LEU A 469 32.66 -16.60 20.72
N VAL A 470 31.47 -16.06 20.99
CA VAL A 470 31.16 -15.28 22.19
C VAL A 470 29.82 -15.73 22.73
N GLN A 471 29.76 -16.10 24.00
CA GLN A 471 28.53 -16.47 24.68
C GLN A 471 28.07 -15.35 25.61
N PHE A 472 26.78 -15.02 25.55
CA PHE A 472 26.15 -14.00 26.38
C PHE A 472 25.36 -14.62 27.55
N ASP A 473 25.06 -13.84 28.59
CA ASP A 473 23.97 -14.16 29.50
C ASP A 473 22.62 -13.84 28.85
N PRO A 474 21.62 -14.71 29.03
CA PRO A 474 20.26 -14.38 28.62
C PRO A 474 19.81 -13.10 29.34
N ASP A 475 19.32 -12.12 28.57
CA ASP A 475 18.81 -10.81 29.02
C ASP A 475 19.86 -9.78 29.48
N GLY A 476 21.16 -10.05 29.37
CA GLY A 476 22.22 -9.12 29.79
C GLY A 476 22.86 -8.30 28.66
N VAL A 477 22.48 -8.52 27.40
CA VAL A 477 22.98 -7.75 26.25
C VAL A 477 21.81 -7.09 25.51
N ASP A 478 21.81 -5.77 25.45
CA ASP A 478 20.77 -4.95 24.82
C ASP A 478 21.05 -4.64 23.35
N GLY A 479 22.32 -4.67 22.93
CA GLY A 479 22.73 -4.34 21.56
C GLY A 479 23.76 -5.31 20.99
N ILE A 480 23.54 -5.77 19.76
CA ILE A 480 24.50 -6.56 18.99
C ILE A 480 24.75 -5.85 17.66
N LEU A 481 25.99 -5.50 17.38
CA LEU A 481 26.51 -5.02 16.12
C LEU A 481 27.51 -6.06 15.60
N PHE A 482 27.25 -6.62 14.42
CA PHE A 482 28.11 -7.61 13.79
C PHE A 482 28.46 -7.16 12.38
N ILE A 483 29.75 -7.09 12.06
CA ILE A 483 30.26 -6.75 10.73
C ILE A 483 31.02 -7.94 10.19
N ALA A 484 30.61 -8.47 9.04
CA ALA A 484 31.24 -9.63 8.43
C ALA A 484 32.25 -9.25 7.34
N GLY A 485 32.98 -10.28 6.88
CA GLY A 485 34.05 -10.22 5.90
C GLY A 485 33.62 -10.00 4.45
N ALA A 486 34.43 -10.51 3.52
CA ALA A 486 34.19 -10.42 2.07
C ALA A 486 33.70 -11.77 1.46
N ASP A 487 33.21 -12.67 2.31
CA ASP A 487 32.80 -14.02 1.98
C ASP A 487 31.30 -14.17 1.76
N ASP A 488 30.87 -15.28 1.15
CA ASP A 488 29.44 -15.60 1.08
C ASP A 488 28.95 -16.03 2.48
N ASN A 489 28.45 -15.10 3.29
CA ASN A 489 28.07 -15.37 4.67
C ASN A 489 26.60 -15.78 4.83
N PHE A 490 26.32 -16.65 5.79
CA PHE A 490 25.00 -17.19 6.12
C PHE A 490 24.66 -16.86 7.58
N PHE A 491 23.78 -15.90 7.81
CA PHE A 491 23.36 -15.45 9.13
C PHE A 491 22.02 -16.03 9.53
N GLN A 492 22.03 -16.82 10.60
CA GLN A 492 20.81 -17.23 11.29
C GLN A 492 20.51 -16.28 12.45
N LEU A 493 19.39 -15.54 12.37
CA LEU A 493 19.03 -14.51 13.36
C LEU A 493 17.93 -15.01 14.31
N GLY A 494 18.08 -14.72 15.62
CA GLY A 494 17.10 -14.99 16.67
C GLY A 494 17.26 -14.09 17.91
N GLY A 495 16.29 -14.08 18.84
CA GLY A 495 16.39 -13.33 20.11
C GLY A 495 15.05 -12.90 20.73
N SER A 496 15.11 -12.01 21.74
CA SER A 496 14.04 -11.55 22.64
C SER A 496 13.80 -10.04 22.47
N PHE A 497 12.66 -9.52 22.94
CA PHE A 497 12.21 -8.14 22.67
C PHE A 497 13.12 -7.01 23.16
N ASP A 498 14.05 -7.31 24.06
CA ASP A 498 14.89 -6.29 24.68
C ASP A 498 16.22 -6.08 23.91
N THR A 499 16.62 -7.01 23.04
CA THR A 499 17.89 -6.91 22.29
C THR A 499 17.71 -6.33 20.87
N GLN A 500 18.45 -5.26 20.56
CA GLN A 500 18.58 -4.69 19.22
C GLN A 500 19.75 -5.33 18.48
N MET A 501 19.56 -5.65 17.20
CA MET A 501 20.59 -6.31 16.39
C MET A 501 20.86 -5.54 15.10
N SER A 502 22.12 -5.38 14.72
CA SER A 502 22.54 -4.85 13.42
C SER A 502 23.62 -5.76 12.83
N VAL A 503 23.33 -6.39 11.70
CA VAL A 503 24.23 -7.33 11.03
C VAL A 503 24.56 -6.80 9.64
N PHE A 504 25.84 -6.63 9.36
CA PHE A 504 26.38 -6.18 8.08
C PHE A 504 27.06 -7.36 7.40
N GLY A 505 26.58 -7.75 6.21
CA GLY A 505 27.12 -8.86 5.42
C GLY A 505 28.52 -8.59 4.87
N GLY A 506 28.87 -7.31 4.71
CA GLY A 506 30.20 -6.94 4.21
C GLY A 506 30.23 -7.04 2.70
N GLY A 507 31.20 -7.73 2.11
CA GLY A 507 31.18 -8.07 0.68
C GLY A 507 30.91 -9.56 0.48
N GLY A 508 30.44 -9.99 -0.69
CA GLY A 508 30.08 -11.40 -0.91
C GLY A 508 28.60 -11.55 -1.22
N ASN A 509 28.11 -12.79 -1.37
CA ASN A 509 26.68 -13.05 -1.58
C ASN A 509 26.07 -13.55 -0.27
N ASP A 510 25.55 -12.63 0.51
CA ASP A 510 25.15 -12.92 1.89
C ASP A 510 23.70 -13.39 1.99
N VAL A 511 23.43 -14.25 2.97
CA VAL A 511 22.10 -14.81 3.23
C VAL A 511 21.74 -14.64 4.69
N PHE A 512 20.80 -13.74 4.96
CA PHE A 512 20.19 -13.54 6.27
C PHE A 512 18.91 -14.36 6.35
N TYR A 513 18.71 -15.14 7.42
CA TYR A 513 17.49 -15.90 7.60
C TYR A 513 17.10 -16.06 9.06
N ASN A 514 15.80 -16.17 9.32
CA ASN A 514 15.30 -16.35 10.68
C ASN A 514 15.42 -17.82 11.15
N ARG A 515 15.65 -18.03 12.45
CA ARG A 515 15.81 -19.38 13.04
C ARG A 515 14.56 -20.27 12.87
N ALA A 516 14.69 -21.25 11.97
CA ALA A 516 13.60 -22.12 11.48
C ALA A 516 12.89 -22.98 12.55
N SER A 517 13.49 -23.25 13.72
CA SER A 517 12.85 -24.07 14.76
C SER A 517 11.66 -23.38 15.47
N SER A 518 11.40 -22.11 15.17
CA SER A 518 10.47 -21.27 15.94
C SER A 518 9.51 -20.39 15.13
N GLY A 519 9.57 -20.42 13.79
CA GLY A 519 8.82 -19.52 12.89
C GLY A 519 9.25 -18.05 13.01
N LEU A 520 8.59 -17.13 12.30
CA LEU A 520 8.82 -15.69 12.48
C LEU A 520 8.34 -15.22 13.87
N GLY A 521 7.43 -15.96 14.51
CA GLY A 521 6.87 -15.64 15.81
C GLY A 521 7.86 -15.63 16.99
N ALA A 522 9.04 -16.25 16.92
CA ALA A 522 10.08 -16.06 17.95
C ALA A 522 11.24 -15.21 17.44
N ALA A 523 11.60 -15.34 16.15
CA ALA A 523 12.68 -14.56 15.55
C ALA A 523 12.36 -13.06 15.38
N MET A 524 11.09 -12.68 15.31
CA MET A 524 10.65 -11.27 15.29
C MET A 524 10.38 -10.70 16.68
N SER A 525 10.86 -11.34 17.74
CA SER A 525 10.86 -10.67 19.03
C SER A 525 11.82 -9.47 18.99
N ILE A 526 12.89 -9.50 18.19
CA ILE A 526 13.91 -8.45 18.08
C ILE A 526 13.62 -7.37 17.03
N ASP A 527 14.20 -6.18 17.22
CA ASP A 527 14.42 -5.18 16.17
C ASP A 527 15.80 -5.43 15.51
N ALA A 528 15.80 -6.04 14.33
CA ALA A 528 17.01 -6.36 13.58
C ALA A 528 17.20 -5.43 12.38
N THR A 529 18.43 -4.99 12.13
CA THR A 529 18.83 -4.29 10.91
C THR A 529 19.79 -5.18 10.15
N VAL A 530 19.48 -5.47 8.88
CA VAL A 530 20.37 -6.22 7.99
C VAL A 530 20.84 -5.32 6.86
N VAL A 531 22.14 -5.33 6.59
CA VAL A 531 22.75 -4.58 5.49
C VAL A 531 23.53 -5.58 4.66
N GLY A 532 23.17 -5.71 3.37
CA GLY A 532 23.85 -6.64 2.46
C GLY A 532 25.30 -6.21 2.22
N GLY A 533 25.48 -5.14 1.45
CA GLY A 533 26.77 -4.58 1.08
C GLY A 533 27.08 -4.86 -0.38
N PRO A 534 28.35 -4.92 -0.80
CA PRO A 534 28.70 -5.29 -2.16
C PRO A 534 28.54 -6.80 -2.46
N GLY A 535 27.49 -7.17 -3.18
CA GLY A 535 27.39 -8.48 -3.82
C GLY A 535 25.97 -8.85 -4.22
N THR A 536 25.49 -10.05 -3.88
CA THR A 536 24.10 -10.45 -4.15
C THR A 536 23.49 -11.06 -2.90
N ASP A 537 22.79 -10.21 -2.16
CA ASP A 537 22.41 -10.45 -0.78
C ASP A 537 20.91 -10.76 -0.67
N GLN A 538 20.57 -11.65 0.25
CA GLN A 538 19.23 -12.23 0.37
C GLN A 538 18.76 -12.25 1.82
N LEU A 539 17.52 -11.82 2.04
CA LEU A 539 16.81 -11.98 3.30
C LEU A 539 15.70 -13.04 3.14
N LEU A 540 15.85 -14.17 3.82
CA LEU A 540 14.92 -15.31 3.79
C LEU A 540 14.09 -15.34 5.08
N LEU A 541 12.80 -15.03 4.96
CA LEU A 541 11.85 -14.96 6.06
C LEU A 541 10.88 -16.14 5.96
N ASN A 542 10.95 -17.06 6.91
CA ASN A 542 10.17 -18.30 6.90
C ASN A 542 9.29 -18.44 8.17
N ASP A 543 7.97 -18.42 7.96
CA ASP A 543 6.94 -18.65 9.00
C ASP A 543 6.24 -20.02 8.89
N SER A 544 6.70 -20.90 7.99
CA SER A 544 6.07 -22.19 7.68
C SER A 544 6.01 -23.20 8.86
N PRO A 545 6.98 -23.28 9.79
CA PRO A 545 6.90 -24.20 10.93
C PRO A 545 6.51 -23.47 12.23
N THR A 546 5.40 -23.85 12.90
CA THR A 546 5.24 -23.47 14.32
C THR A 546 4.73 -24.61 15.21
N THR A 547 5.59 -25.01 16.14
CA THR A 547 5.15 -25.34 17.50
C THR A 547 4.95 -24.00 18.23
N GLY A 548 3.78 -23.38 18.08
CA GLY A 548 3.50 -22.03 18.61
C GLY A 548 2.21 -21.43 18.03
N THR A 549 1.81 -20.23 18.48
CA THR A 549 0.73 -19.45 17.85
C THR A 549 1.28 -18.65 16.67
N PRO A 550 0.81 -18.89 15.42
CA PRO A 550 1.31 -18.26 14.19
C PRO A 550 0.90 -16.78 14.03
N ASN A 551 1.61 -16.04 13.15
CA ASN A 551 1.29 -14.66 12.78
C ASN A 551 0.11 -14.59 11.82
N THR A 552 -0.58 -13.45 11.77
CA THR A 552 -1.75 -13.25 10.88
C THR A 552 -1.64 -12.00 10.03
N ASP A 553 -0.60 -11.20 10.21
CA ASP A 553 -0.41 -9.93 9.52
C ASP A 553 1.07 -9.73 9.17
N TYR A 554 1.36 -9.43 7.91
CA TYR A 554 2.69 -9.11 7.39
C TYR A 554 2.66 -7.74 6.72
N GLN A 555 3.68 -6.93 6.93
CA GLN A 555 3.82 -5.63 6.27
C GLN A 555 5.25 -5.43 5.77
N LEU A 556 5.37 -5.04 4.50
CA LEU A 556 6.61 -4.68 3.82
C LEU A 556 6.57 -3.20 3.44
N ASP A 557 7.51 -2.43 3.98
CA ASP A 557 7.77 -1.03 3.70
C ASP A 557 9.08 -0.87 2.90
N ALA A 558 9.38 0.32 2.38
CA ALA A 558 10.59 0.56 1.60
C ALA A 558 11.93 0.28 2.34
N THR A 559 11.90 0.17 3.68
CA THR A 559 13.08 0.02 4.55
C THR A 559 12.91 -1.05 5.63
N ALA A 560 11.76 -1.73 5.69
CA ALA A 560 11.49 -2.66 6.77
C ALA A 560 10.43 -3.71 6.43
N PHE A 561 10.57 -4.88 7.03
CA PHE A 561 9.56 -5.92 7.11
C PHE A 561 9.11 -6.09 8.56
N SER A 562 7.81 -6.30 8.76
CA SER A 562 7.21 -6.62 10.05
C SER A 562 6.17 -7.74 9.92
N ALA A 563 6.07 -8.59 10.94
CA ALA A 563 5.01 -9.56 11.07
C ALA A 563 4.41 -9.47 12.48
N SER A 564 3.09 -9.56 12.59
CA SER A 564 2.40 -9.42 13.86
C SER A 564 1.21 -10.38 13.99
N ARG A 565 0.69 -10.46 15.21
CA ARG A 565 -0.59 -11.10 15.54
C ARG A 565 -1.55 -10.02 16.04
N THR A 566 -2.85 -10.27 15.93
CA THR A 566 -3.87 -9.30 16.39
C THR A 566 -3.64 -8.92 17.86
N GLY A 567 -3.25 -7.67 18.10
CA GLY A 567 -3.08 -7.10 19.45
C GLY A 567 -1.69 -7.24 20.08
N ASP A 568 -0.67 -7.64 19.34
CA ASP A 568 0.72 -7.74 19.83
C ASP A 568 1.70 -7.11 18.85
N GLN A 569 2.53 -6.18 19.33
CA GLN A 569 3.56 -5.54 18.51
C GLN A 569 4.85 -6.36 18.61
N ARG A 570 5.36 -6.78 17.46
CA ARG A 570 6.65 -7.47 17.33
C ARG A 570 7.68 -6.57 16.67
N GLY A 571 8.96 -6.89 16.85
CA GLY A 571 10.06 -6.13 16.27
C GLY A 571 10.08 -6.18 14.74
N LYS A 572 10.96 -5.41 14.11
CA LYS A 572 11.06 -5.23 12.66
C LYS A 572 12.41 -5.71 12.13
N PHE A 573 12.40 -6.30 10.95
CA PHE A 573 13.59 -6.46 10.12
C PHE A 573 13.76 -5.22 9.24
N ARG A 574 14.66 -4.32 9.60
CA ARG A 574 15.07 -3.18 8.77
C ARG A 574 16.11 -3.63 7.77
N TYR A 575 16.05 -3.07 6.58
CA TYR A 575 17.01 -3.30 5.52
C TYR A 575 17.21 -2.01 4.71
N ASP A 576 18.32 -1.92 4.02
CA ASP A 576 18.63 -0.79 3.16
C ASP A 576 18.51 -1.15 1.67
N SER A 577 18.98 -0.25 0.81
CA SER A 577 18.91 -0.43 -0.64
C SER A 577 19.99 -1.36 -1.21
N THR A 578 20.94 -1.85 -0.40
CA THR A 578 21.96 -2.81 -0.87
C THR A 578 21.47 -4.24 -0.81
N LEU A 579 20.26 -4.51 -0.30
CA LEU A 579 19.69 -5.86 -0.30
C LEU A 579 19.05 -6.19 -1.66
N GLU A 580 19.54 -7.22 -2.34
CA GLU A 580 19.04 -7.61 -3.68
C GLU A 580 17.80 -8.49 -3.66
N ARG A 581 17.53 -9.28 -2.62
CA ARG A 581 16.36 -10.18 -2.56
C ARG A 581 15.75 -10.30 -1.18
N ILE A 582 14.41 -10.34 -1.14
CA ILE A 582 13.60 -10.72 0.01
C ILE A 582 12.69 -11.89 -0.40
N ASP A 583 12.85 -13.04 0.25
CA ASP A 583 11.98 -14.20 0.09
C ASP A 583 11.16 -14.42 1.37
N LEU A 584 9.85 -14.28 1.28
CA LEU A 584 8.90 -14.50 2.37
C LEU A 584 8.12 -15.80 2.14
N THR A 585 8.26 -16.78 3.03
CA THR A 585 7.41 -17.97 3.12
C THR A 585 6.43 -17.82 4.28
N GLN A 586 5.14 -17.74 3.98
CA GLN A 586 4.09 -17.51 4.97
C GLN A 586 3.67 -18.82 5.67
N ASN A 587 2.86 -18.70 6.73
CA ASN A 587 2.32 -19.86 7.44
C ASN A 587 1.06 -20.41 6.73
N THR A 588 0.39 -21.40 7.33
CA THR A 588 -0.75 -22.11 6.71
C THR A 588 -2.14 -21.59 7.14
N LEU A 589 -2.20 -20.47 7.87
CA LEU A 589 -3.44 -19.83 8.29
C LEU A 589 -3.80 -18.67 7.35
N ALA A 590 -5.04 -18.21 7.42
CA ALA A 590 -5.45 -16.96 6.80
C ALA A 590 -4.67 -15.77 7.37
N THR A 591 -4.00 -15.03 6.49
CA THR A 591 -3.16 -13.88 6.79
C THR A 591 -3.55 -12.65 5.98
N THR A 592 -3.06 -11.49 6.40
CA THR A 592 -3.12 -10.25 5.62
C THR A 592 -1.71 -9.74 5.38
N THR A 593 -1.34 -9.57 4.12
CA THR A 593 -0.02 -9.14 3.66
C THR A 593 -0.10 -7.78 2.98
N ARG A 594 0.47 -6.76 3.60
CA ARG A 594 0.54 -5.39 3.07
C ARG A 594 1.90 -5.14 2.43
N ILE A 595 1.91 -4.95 1.12
CA ILE A 595 3.10 -4.60 0.34
C ILE A 595 2.99 -3.11 0.01
N ILE A 596 3.52 -2.27 0.90
CA ILE A 596 3.44 -0.81 0.77
C ILE A 596 4.46 -0.34 -0.27
N ALA A 597 5.73 -0.67 -0.08
CA ALA A 597 6.80 -0.31 -1.00
C ALA A 597 8.05 -1.20 -0.82
N LYS A 598 8.97 -1.16 -1.78
CA LYS A 598 10.32 -1.73 -1.67
C LYS A 598 11.31 -0.93 -2.52
N PRO A 599 12.64 -1.01 -2.29
CA PRO A 599 13.61 -0.48 -3.23
C PRO A 599 13.41 -1.12 -4.61
N SER A 600 13.49 -0.33 -5.69
CA SER A 600 13.11 -0.81 -7.03
C SER A 600 13.99 -1.93 -7.57
N ALA A 601 15.24 -2.00 -7.12
CA ALA A 601 16.20 -3.03 -7.51
C ALA A 601 15.98 -4.37 -6.79
N THR A 602 15.49 -4.33 -5.54
CA THR A 602 15.29 -5.51 -4.69
C THR A 602 14.21 -6.43 -5.26
N GLU A 603 14.52 -7.72 -5.42
CA GLU A 603 13.58 -8.78 -5.76
C GLU A 603 12.73 -9.15 -4.54
N LEU A 604 11.42 -9.26 -4.72
CA LEU A 604 10.48 -9.74 -3.70
C LEU A 604 9.82 -11.02 -4.20
N ARG A 605 9.92 -12.10 -3.42
CA ARG A 605 9.16 -13.32 -3.64
C ARG A 605 8.36 -13.65 -2.39
N ILE A 606 7.06 -13.81 -2.56
CA ILE A 606 6.16 -14.27 -1.50
C ILE A 606 5.65 -15.64 -1.90
N THR A 607 5.77 -16.62 -1.00
CA THR A 607 5.23 -17.97 -1.17
C THR A 607 4.29 -18.27 -0.02
N ASP A 608 3.03 -18.49 -0.35
CA ASP A 608 1.99 -18.92 0.60
C ASP A 608 1.65 -20.40 0.38
N PRO A 609 1.83 -21.26 1.40
CA PRO A 609 1.59 -22.69 1.30
C PRO A 609 0.12 -23.13 1.45
N SER A 610 -0.77 -22.32 2.04
CA SER A 610 -2.23 -22.54 2.12
C SER A 610 -2.88 -21.52 3.05
N GLY A 611 -4.15 -21.21 2.85
CA GLY A 611 -4.92 -20.44 3.82
C GLY A 611 -6.12 -19.79 3.15
N ASN A 612 -6.56 -18.64 3.64
CA ASN A 612 -7.51 -17.78 2.93
C ASN A 612 -6.93 -16.38 3.07
N ASP A 613 -6.01 -16.05 2.19
CA ASP A 613 -5.02 -15.00 2.38
C ASP A 613 -5.41 -13.72 1.65
N THR A 614 -4.97 -12.58 2.19
CA THR A 614 -5.31 -11.26 1.66
C THR A 614 -4.05 -10.46 1.41
N TYR A 615 -3.81 -10.04 0.17
CA TYR A 615 -2.73 -9.13 -0.21
C TYR A 615 -3.27 -7.73 -0.45
N ILE A 616 -2.59 -6.70 0.06
CA ILE A 616 -2.90 -5.29 -0.21
C ILE A 616 -1.61 -4.65 -0.72
N VAL A 617 -1.63 -4.13 -1.94
CA VAL A 617 -0.42 -3.78 -2.69
C VAL A 617 -0.47 -2.33 -3.17
N GLY A 618 0.64 -1.61 -2.99
CA GLY A 618 0.84 -0.24 -3.48
C GLY A 618 0.79 0.83 -2.39
N GLY A 619 0.20 0.54 -1.22
CA GLY A 619 0.17 1.51 -0.11
C GLY A 619 -0.60 2.80 -0.41
N GLY A 620 -1.43 2.81 -1.46
CA GLY A 620 -2.17 3.97 -1.94
C GLY A 620 -1.55 4.63 -3.18
N ASP A 621 -0.30 4.31 -3.55
CA ASP A 621 0.37 4.86 -4.74
C ASP A 621 1.20 3.76 -5.40
N LEU A 622 0.60 3.07 -6.37
CA LEU A 622 1.12 1.80 -6.87
C LEU A 622 2.38 2.00 -7.72
N ASP A 623 2.52 3.09 -8.46
CA ASP A 623 3.69 3.38 -9.29
C ASP A 623 4.85 4.05 -8.53
N ALA A 624 4.60 4.70 -7.37
CA ALA A 624 5.65 5.12 -6.44
C ALA A 624 6.16 4.01 -5.51
N SER A 625 5.49 2.86 -5.43
CA SER A 625 5.82 1.76 -4.51
C SER A 625 7.17 1.06 -4.75
N GLY A 626 7.82 1.29 -5.90
CA GLY A 626 9.05 0.59 -6.29
C GLY A 626 8.87 -0.89 -6.67
N LEU A 627 7.61 -1.36 -6.77
CA LEU A 627 7.30 -2.68 -7.32
C LEU A 627 7.66 -2.69 -8.82
N ARG A 628 8.12 -3.83 -9.34
CA ARG A 628 8.47 -4.00 -10.76
C ARG A 628 8.08 -5.39 -11.21
N LEU A 629 7.50 -5.48 -12.40
CA LEU A 629 7.09 -6.75 -12.99
C LEU A 629 8.25 -7.74 -13.12
N SER A 630 9.48 -7.27 -13.32
CA SER A 630 10.65 -8.14 -13.46
C SER A 630 11.12 -8.80 -12.17
N ASN A 631 10.70 -8.30 -10.99
CA ASN A 631 11.28 -8.74 -9.71
C ASN A 631 10.27 -8.80 -8.55
N THR A 632 8.96 -8.75 -8.81
CA THR A 632 7.93 -8.84 -7.76
C THR A 632 7.01 -10.02 -8.06
N ASN A 633 7.08 -11.07 -7.24
CA ASN A 633 6.37 -12.33 -7.47
C ASN A 633 5.60 -12.75 -6.21
N ILE A 634 4.31 -13.03 -6.37
CA ILE A 634 3.44 -13.60 -5.34
C ILE A 634 3.00 -14.98 -5.83
N ILE A 635 3.29 -16.03 -5.08
CA ILE A 635 2.88 -17.39 -5.38
C ILE A 635 1.99 -17.84 -4.24
N ASP A 636 0.70 -17.87 -4.51
CA ASP A 636 -0.29 -18.44 -3.62
C ASP A 636 -0.67 -19.86 -4.05
N SER A 637 -1.22 -20.64 -3.12
CA SER A 637 -1.57 -22.02 -3.34
C SER A 637 -3.00 -22.36 -2.92
N ALA A 638 -3.22 -23.23 -1.94
CA ALA A 638 -4.57 -23.76 -1.66
C ALA A 638 -5.34 -22.82 -0.73
N GLY A 639 -6.43 -22.22 -1.23
CA GLY A 639 -7.21 -21.29 -0.42
C GLY A 639 -8.38 -20.65 -1.16
N VAL A 640 -8.95 -19.62 -0.53
CA VAL A 640 -9.75 -18.60 -1.21
C VAL A 640 -9.07 -17.27 -0.94
N ASP A 641 -8.23 -16.88 -1.89
CA ASP A 641 -7.22 -15.86 -1.69
C ASP A 641 -7.55 -14.62 -2.53
N PHE A 642 -7.20 -13.46 -1.98
CA PHE A 642 -7.65 -12.16 -2.46
C PHE A 642 -6.52 -11.15 -2.55
N ILE A 643 -6.47 -10.38 -3.63
CA ILE A 643 -5.52 -9.26 -3.78
C ILE A 643 -6.25 -7.92 -4.01
N THR A 644 -5.81 -6.88 -3.31
CA THR A 644 -6.20 -5.49 -3.58
C THR A 644 -5.00 -4.71 -4.08
N PHE A 645 -5.15 -4.08 -5.24
CA PHE A 645 -4.23 -3.07 -5.75
C PHE A 645 -4.77 -1.70 -5.35
N ASP A 646 -4.10 -1.06 -4.40
CA ASP A 646 -4.51 0.22 -3.80
C ASP A 646 -3.70 1.37 -4.38
N ASP A 647 -4.39 2.17 -5.18
CA ASP A 647 -3.87 3.34 -5.88
C ASP A 647 -4.62 4.63 -5.45
N THR A 648 -5.29 4.60 -4.30
CA THR A 648 -6.24 5.65 -3.89
C THR A 648 -5.63 7.01 -3.56
N LEU A 649 -4.37 7.03 -3.12
CA LEU A 649 -3.60 8.21 -2.71
C LEU A 649 -2.78 8.84 -3.84
N ASP A 650 -2.74 8.22 -5.02
CA ASP A 650 -2.03 8.76 -6.18
C ASP A 650 -2.54 10.17 -6.54
N THR A 651 -1.60 11.10 -6.66
CA THR A 651 -1.81 12.54 -6.89
C THR A 651 -1.52 13.02 -8.31
N ASN A 652 -0.96 12.16 -9.18
CA ASN A 652 -0.58 12.46 -10.57
C ASN A 652 0.45 13.59 -10.72
N ASP A 653 1.63 13.45 -10.11
CA ASP A 653 2.77 14.37 -10.32
C ASP A 653 3.60 14.00 -11.59
N ASP A 654 3.26 12.89 -12.24
CA ASP A 654 4.04 12.30 -13.33
C ASP A 654 3.30 12.46 -14.67
N ALA A 655 3.95 13.01 -15.70
CA ALA A 655 3.35 13.29 -17.02
C ALA A 655 2.94 12.04 -17.85
N ALA A 656 2.81 10.87 -17.21
CA ALA A 656 2.49 9.59 -17.82
C ALA A 656 0.97 9.35 -17.91
N ALA A 657 0.57 8.37 -18.73
CA ALA A 657 -0.83 7.97 -18.84
C ALA A 657 -1.14 6.97 -17.72
N GLU A 658 -2.00 7.39 -16.80
CA GLU A 658 -2.57 6.66 -15.65
C GLU A 658 -3.24 5.33 -16.00
N LEU A 659 -2.45 4.35 -16.46
CA LEU A 659 -2.93 3.14 -17.10
C LEU A 659 -2.54 1.88 -16.33
N ILE A 660 -3.55 1.26 -15.72
CA ILE A 660 -3.46 -0.11 -15.22
C ILE A 660 -3.73 -1.09 -16.36
N VAL A 661 -2.83 -2.05 -16.57
CA VAL A 661 -3.04 -3.18 -17.49
C VAL A 661 -3.13 -4.45 -16.68
N VAL A 662 -4.26 -5.16 -16.79
CA VAL A 662 -4.49 -6.45 -16.14
C VAL A 662 -4.36 -7.56 -17.18
N GLN A 663 -3.51 -8.54 -16.91
CA GLN A 663 -3.35 -9.74 -17.71
C GLN A 663 -3.41 -11.00 -16.85
N ASN A 664 -3.52 -12.16 -17.50
CA ASN A 664 -3.46 -13.43 -16.81
C ASN A 664 -2.09 -13.60 -16.10
N GLY A 665 -2.10 -13.50 -14.77
CA GLY A 665 -0.95 -13.74 -13.89
C GLY A 665 -0.12 -12.50 -13.56
N TYR A 666 -0.49 -11.30 -14.03
CA TYR A 666 0.19 -10.08 -13.64
C TYR A 666 -0.62 -8.79 -13.89
N ILE A 667 -0.19 -7.71 -13.23
CA ILE A 667 -0.63 -6.35 -13.54
C ILE A 667 0.56 -5.42 -13.76
N THR A 668 0.33 -4.30 -14.44
CA THR A 668 1.26 -3.17 -14.51
C THR A 668 0.53 -1.84 -14.37
N LYS A 669 1.15 -0.87 -13.72
CA LYS A 669 0.79 0.55 -13.78
C LYS A 669 2.08 1.32 -14.04
N ASP A 670 2.19 1.93 -15.21
CA ASP A 670 3.44 2.55 -15.68
C ASP A 670 4.68 1.66 -15.53
N ALA A 671 5.63 2.03 -14.66
CA ALA A 671 6.82 1.23 -14.37
C ALA A 671 6.57 0.14 -13.32
N ALA A 672 5.52 0.25 -12.51
CA ALA A 672 5.18 -0.73 -11.49
C ALA A 672 4.49 -1.96 -12.06
N GLY A 673 4.71 -3.10 -11.41
CA GLY A 673 4.05 -4.34 -11.76
C GLY A 673 4.32 -5.47 -10.78
N VAL A 674 3.41 -6.45 -10.80
CA VAL A 674 3.39 -7.58 -9.86
C VAL A 674 2.98 -8.83 -10.63
N ASN A 675 3.77 -9.90 -10.55
CA ASN A 675 3.33 -11.22 -10.98
C ASN A 675 2.64 -11.92 -9.83
N PHE A 676 1.55 -12.61 -10.11
CA PHE A 676 0.82 -13.41 -9.13
C PHE A 676 0.23 -14.68 -9.75
N ILE A 677 0.18 -15.76 -8.98
CA ILE A 677 -0.52 -16.99 -9.32
C ILE A 677 -1.25 -17.52 -8.09
N GLY A 678 -2.34 -18.28 -8.31
CA GLY A 678 -3.06 -18.96 -7.22
C GLY A 678 -4.17 -18.16 -6.55
N LEU A 679 -4.58 -17.00 -7.08
CA LEU A 679 -5.63 -16.15 -6.47
C LEU A 679 -7.04 -16.44 -7.03
N GLU A 680 -8.05 -16.25 -6.18
CA GLU A 680 -9.48 -16.42 -6.49
C GLU A 680 -10.24 -15.09 -6.65
N ALA A 681 -9.75 -13.99 -6.11
CA ALA A 681 -10.39 -12.69 -6.25
C ALA A 681 -9.40 -11.52 -6.28
N GLN A 682 -9.78 -10.45 -6.99
CA GLN A 682 -8.96 -9.24 -7.08
C GLN A 682 -9.79 -7.96 -7.02
N THR A 683 -9.23 -6.91 -6.44
CA THR A 683 -9.82 -5.56 -6.39
C THR A 683 -8.82 -4.51 -6.84
N PHE A 684 -9.29 -3.55 -7.63
CA PHE A 684 -8.54 -2.38 -8.06
C PHE A 684 -9.21 -1.14 -7.48
N LEU A 685 -8.48 -0.41 -6.63
CA LEU A 685 -8.93 0.87 -6.07
C LEU A 685 -8.24 2.00 -6.81
N MET A 686 -9.00 2.78 -7.58
CA MET A 686 -8.43 3.81 -8.46
C MET A 686 -8.22 5.15 -7.73
N GLY A 687 -7.21 5.91 -8.17
CA GLY A 687 -6.85 7.21 -7.60
C GLY A 687 -7.99 8.23 -7.51
N SER A 688 -8.04 8.94 -6.37
CA SER A 688 -8.98 10.04 -6.13
C SER A 688 -8.30 11.41 -6.07
N ALA A 689 -7.00 11.49 -5.80
CA ALA A 689 -6.29 12.75 -5.65
C ALA A 689 -5.73 13.27 -7.01
N GLY A 690 -5.55 14.59 -7.11
CA GLY A 690 -5.08 15.27 -8.33
C GLY A 690 -6.19 15.80 -9.25
N ALA A 691 -5.98 16.99 -9.86
CA ALA A 691 -7.00 17.73 -10.61
C ALA A 691 -6.95 17.53 -12.14
N GLY A 692 -6.17 16.57 -12.66
CA GLY A 692 -5.67 16.62 -14.04
C GLY A 692 -5.88 15.42 -14.98
N GLY A 693 -6.38 14.25 -14.54
CA GLY A 693 -6.40 13.04 -15.38
C GLY A 693 -7.56 12.07 -15.14
N THR A 694 -7.93 11.31 -16.18
CA THR A 694 -8.87 10.19 -16.11
C THR A 694 -8.09 8.91 -15.80
N ASN A 695 -8.51 8.16 -14.78
CA ASN A 695 -7.94 6.85 -14.48
C ASN A 695 -8.25 5.88 -15.61
N GLN A 696 -7.29 5.09 -16.08
CA GLN A 696 -7.50 4.10 -17.13
C GLN A 696 -7.16 2.70 -16.62
N ILE A 697 -8.03 1.74 -16.92
CA ILE A 697 -7.77 0.33 -16.63
C ILE A 697 -8.16 -0.53 -17.83
N ASN A 698 -7.22 -1.34 -18.31
CA ASN A 698 -7.38 -2.26 -19.43
C ASN A 698 -7.31 -3.70 -18.92
N VAL A 699 -8.46 -4.36 -18.83
CA VAL A 699 -8.56 -5.77 -18.45
C VAL A 699 -8.44 -6.64 -19.69
N SER A 700 -7.23 -7.09 -20.02
CA SER A 700 -6.96 -7.75 -21.30
C SER A 700 -7.28 -9.24 -21.27
N SER A 701 -6.90 -9.93 -20.19
CA SER A 701 -7.16 -11.35 -19.93
C SER A 701 -7.12 -11.60 -18.43
N MET A 702 -7.83 -12.64 -17.95
CA MET A 702 -7.84 -13.01 -16.54
C MET A 702 -7.79 -14.53 -16.38
N ALA A 703 -7.15 -15.01 -15.32
CA ALA A 703 -7.12 -16.44 -15.01
C ALA A 703 -8.54 -16.96 -14.73
N THR A 704 -8.83 -18.20 -15.12
CA THR A 704 -10.11 -18.85 -14.82
C THR A 704 -10.29 -19.16 -13.33
N THR A 705 -9.22 -19.10 -12.54
CA THR A 705 -9.25 -19.24 -11.07
C THR A 705 -9.83 -18.02 -10.39
N ILE A 706 -9.68 -16.82 -11.00
CA ILE A 706 -10.27 -15.59 -10.48
C ILE A 706 -11.78 -15.64 -10.70
N ALA A 707 -12.52 -15.81 -9.61
CA ALA A 707 -13.97 -15.88 -9.57
C ALA A 707 -14.62 -14.49 -9.51
N ASP A 708 -13.98 -13.49 -8.90
CA ASP A 708 -14.49 -12.12 -8.79
C ASP A 708 -13.41 -11.07 -9.04
N THR A 709 -13.73 -10.06 -9.85
CA THR A 709 -12.89 -8.88 -10.08
C THR A 709 -13.68 -7.61 -9.78
N GLN A 710 -13.19 -6.80 -8.86
CA GLN A 710 -13.82 -5.52 -8.51
C GLN A 710 -12.96 -4.36 -9.00
N ILE A 711 -13.58 -3.37 -9.65
CA ILE A 711 -12.95 -2.12 -10.07
C ILE A 711 -13.72 -0.99 -9.43
N ILE A 712 -13.05 -0.26 -8.52
CA ILE A 712 -13.64 0.81 -7.73
C ILE A 712 -13.00 2.13 -8.13
N GLY A 713 -13.77 2.98 -8.81
CA GLY A 713 -13.34 4.31 -9.26
C GLY A 713 -13.10 5.29 -8.11
N GLY A 714 -12.36 6.36 -8.39
CA GLY A 714 -12.11 7.42 -7.41
C GLY A 714 -13.35 8.27 -7.13
N ALA A 715 -13.38 8.95 -5.98
CA ALA A 715 -14.52 9.77 -5.58
C ALA A 715 -14.69 11.05 -6.42
N THR A 716 -13.63 11.50 -7.10
CA THR A 716 -13.54 12.81 -7.77
C THR A 716 -12.98 12.75 -9.19
N ARG A 717 -12.28 11.67 -9.56
CA ARG A 717 -11.67 11.48 -10.89
C ARG A 717 -12.51 10.52 -11.72
N LEU A 718 -12.64 10.81 -13.02
CA LEU A 718 -13.28 9.91 -13.97
C LEU A 718 -12.42 8.64 -14.12
N THR A 719 -13.07 7.49 -14.29
CA THR A 719 -12.40 6.23 -14.59
C THR A 719 -12.91 5.64 -15.90
N SER A 720 -11.99 5.25 -16.78
CA SER A 720 -12.26 4.55 -18.03
C SER A 720 -11.82 3.10 -17.92
N VAL A 721 -12.77 2.17 -18.05
CA VAL A 721 -12.53 0.73 -17.98
C VAL A 721 -12.68 0.12 -19.37
N ASN A 722 -11.62 -0.49 -19.91
CA ASN A 722 -11.69 -1.31 -21.11
C ASN A 722 -11.69 -2.79 -20.72
N VAL A 723 -12.75 -3.51 -21.08
CA VAL A 723 -12.97 -4.92 -20.72
C VAL A 723 -12.72 -5.80 -21.95
N ALA A 724 -11.80 -6.75 -21.78
CA ALA A 724 -11.24 -7.64 -22.80
C ALA A 724 -10.42 -6.96 -23.90
N ASN A 725 -9.42 -7.68 -24.41
CA ASN A 725 -8.71 -7.32 -25.63
C ASN A 725 -9.37 -7.98 -26.87
N GLY A 726 -10.67 -7.71 -27.03
CA GLY A 726 -11.48 -8.16 -28.17
C GLY A 726 -12.14 -9.54 -28.03
N LEU A 727 -11.89 -10.30 -26.97
CA LEU A 727 -12.56 -11.58 -26.68
C LEU A 727 -12.97 -11.68 -25.22
N LEU A 728 -14.28 -11.71 -24.93
CA LEU A 728 -14.80 -11.85 -23.56
C LEU A 728 -14.53 -13.25 -22.97
N SER A 729 -14.36 -14.27 -23.81
CA SER A 729 -14.02 -15.63 -23.37
C SER A 729 -12.61 -15.77 -22.79
N ALA A 730 -11.77 -14.73 -22.88
CA ALA A 730 -10.45 -14.67 -22.25
C ALA A 730 -10.51 -14.19 -20.79
N LEU A 731 -11.71 -13.89 -20.27
CA LEU A 731 -11.94 -13.42 -18.90
C LEU A 731 -12.53 -14.54 -18.04
N GLY A 732 -12.00 -14.72 -16.83
CA GLY A 732 -12.54 -15.60 -15.79
C GLY A 732 -13.52 -14.89 -14.86
N GLY A 733 -14.37 -15.66 -14.18
CA GLY A 733 -15.22 -15.17 -13.09
C GLY A 733 -16.30 -14.16 -13.50
N THR A 734 -16.70 -13.32 -12.55
CA THR A 734 -17.56 -12.15 -12.75
C THR A 734 -16.80 -10.86 -12.50
N MET A 735 -17.28 -9.76 -13.08
CA MET A 735 -16.70 -8.44 -12.82
C MET A 735 -17.73 -7.49 -12.21
N THR A 736 -17.31 -6.71 -11.23
CA THR A 736 -18.10 -5.63 -10.64
C THR A 736 -17.36 -4.31 -10.83
N ILE A 737 -17.99 -3.36 -11.52
CA ILE A 737 -17.45 -2.03 -11.78
C ILE A 737 -18.31 -1.01 -11.06
N ASP A 738 -17.71 -0.33 -10.09
CA ASP A 738 -18.33 0.78 -9.37
C ASP A 738 -17.48 2.04 -9.53
N LEU A 739 -17.91 2.97 -10.39
CA LEU A 739 -17.12 4.16 -10.68
C LEU A 739 -17.27 5.29 -9.65
N ASN A 740 -18.07 5.07 -8.59
CA ASN A 740 -18.37 6.05 -7.54
C ASN A 740 -18.84 7.40 -8.09
N ALA A 741 -18.86 8.44 -7.24
CA ALA A 741 -19.24 9.80 -7.63
C ALA A 741 -18.33 10.42 -8.73
N GLY A 742 -17.13 9.88 -8.95
CA GLY A 742 -16.24 10.29 -10.05
C GLY A 742 -16.82 9.96 -11.42
N GLY A 743 -17.50 8.81 -11.55
CA GLY A 743 -18.12 8.35 -12.79
C GLY A 743 -17.12 7.95 -13.88
N GLY A 744 -17.60 7.84 -15.13
CA GLY A 744 -16.77 7.59 -16.29
C GLY A 744 -17.36 6.58 -17.28
N SER A 745 -16.50 5.86 -17.99
CA SER A 745 -16.88 5.01 -19.12
C SER A 745 -16.45 3.56 -18.94
N VAL A 746 -17.29 2.64 -19.42
CA VAL A 746 -16.97 1.21 -19.54
C VAL A 746 -17.09 0.81 -21.01
N ASN A 747 -16.05 0.23 -21.57
CA ASN A 747 -15.98 -0.24 -22.94
C ASN A 747 -15.79 -1.77 -22.95
N VAL A 748 -16.84 -2.50 -23.30
CA VAL A 748 -16.85 -3.96 -23.39
C VAL A 748 -16.50 -4.37 -24.82
N ASN A 749 -15.38 -5.06 -25.00
CA ASN A 749 -14.85 -5.35 -26.32
C ASN A 749 -14.82 -6.86 -26.63
N ASN A 750 -15.75 -7.29 -27.49
CA ASN A 750 -15.83 -8.66 -28.01
C ASN A 750 -15.63 -8.72 -29.54
N GLN A 751 -14.98 -7.71 -30.13
CA GLN A 751 -14.90 -7.51 -31.59
C GLN A 751 -14.19 -8.62 -32.38
N ASN A 752 -13.38 -9.44 -31.72
CA ASN A 752 -12.66 -10.55 -32.35
C ASN A 752 -13.45 -11.87 -32.28
N ALA A 753 -14.65 -11.87 -31.66
CA ALA A 753 -15.51 -13.04 -31.63
C ALA A 753 -16.12 -13.30 -33.00
N SER A 754 -16.17 -14.56 -33.42
CA SER A 754 -16.81 -15.01 -34.67
C SER A 754 -18.11 -15.76 -34.46
N ALA A 755 -18.46 -16.06 -33.21
CA ALA A 755 -19.70 -16.72 -32.82
C ALA A 755 -20.72 -15.67 -32.37
N ASN A 756 -22.00 -16.00 -32.57
CA ASN A 756 -23.13 -15.22 -32.09
C ASN A 756 -23.07 -15.04 -30.57
N ALA A 757 -23.38 -13.84 -30.09
CA ALA A 757 -23.45 -13.47 -28.70
C ALA A 757 -24.76 -12.73 -28.40
N ASP A 758 -25.31 -13.01 -27.23
CA ASP A 758 -26.45 -12.27 -26.67
C ASP A 758 -25.94 -11.37 -25.55
N TYR A 759 -26.29 -10.08 -25.60
CA TYR A 759 -25.98 -9.09 -24.56
C TYR A 759 -27.28 -8.59 -23.94
N THR A 760 -27.55 -9.01 -22.70
CA THR A 760 -28.64 -8.48 -21.90
C THR A 760 -28.15 -7.30 -21.08
N ILE A 761 -28.68 -6.11 -21.34
CA ILE A 761 -28.24 -4.85 -20.72
C ILE A 761 -29.36 -4.28 -19.87
N THR A 762 -29.06 -3.95 -18.62
CA THR A 762 -29.95 -3.25 -17.69
C THR A 762 -29.24 -2.03 -17.10
N SER A 763 -29.93 -1.26 -16.27
CA SER A 763 -29.33 -0.13 -15.55
C SER A 763 -28.19 -0.51 -14.61
N SER A 764 -27.98 -1.79 -14.29
CA SER A 764 -26.94 -2.23 -13.34
C SER A 764 -26.16 -3.46 -13.77
N LEU A 765 -26.36 -3.96 -15.00
CA LEU A 765 -25.84 -5.27 -15.41
C LEU A 765 -25.68 -5.33 -16.93
N ILE A 766 -24.59 -5.96 -17.36
CA ILE A 766 -24.46 -6.60 -18.68
C ILE A 766 -24.29 -8.08 -18.42
N ASP A 767 -25.09 -8.89 -19.09
CA ASP A 767 -25.04 -10.34 -18.97
C ASP A 767 -25.10 -11.00 -20.35
N GLY A 768 -24.49 -12.17 -20.50
CA GLY A 768 -24.27 -12.81 -21.80
C GLY A 768 -23.11 -13.80 -21.75
N SER A 769 -22.13 -13.61 -22.63
CA SER A 769 -20.88 -14.40 -22.62
C SER A 769 -20.01 -14.13 -21.38
N TYR A 770 -20.20 -12.99 -20.72
CA TYR A 770 -19.52 -12.59 -19.50
C TYR A 770 -20.41 -11.63 -18.71
N THR A 771 -20.46 -11.79 -17.38
CA THR A 771 -21.35 -11.00 -16.51
C THR A 771 -20.58 -9.84 -15.86
N ILE A 772 -21.08 -8.62 -16.06
CA ILE A 772 -20.51 -7.37 -15.52
C ILE A 772 -21.59 -6.61 -14.75
N ASN A 773 -21.42 -6.47 -13.44
CA ASN A 773 -22.24 -5.61 -12.59
C ASN A 773 -21.75 -4.16 -12.68
N LEU A 774 -22.67 -3.20 -12.78
CA LEU A 774 -22.35 -1.79 -13.05
C LEU A 774 -23.01 -0.83 -12.03
N SER A 775 -22.20 0.06 -11.47
CA SER A 775 -22.63 1.21 -10.66
C SER A 775 -21.94 2.49 -11.13
N ASP A 776 -22.66 3.61 -11.10
CA ASP A 776 -22.17 4.97 -11.43
C ASP A 776 -21.46 5.18 -12.80
N VAL A 777 -21.67 4.26 -13.74
CA VAL A 777 -21.20 4.39 -15.13
C VAL A 777 -22.03 5.42 -15.91
N GLN A 778 -21.36 6.36 -16.58
CA GLN A 778 -21.98 7.40 -17.43
C GLN A 778 -22.09 6.97 -18.89
N LEU A 779 -21.05 6.32 -19.43
CA LEU A 779 -21.06 5.78 -20.78
C LEU A 779 -20.74 4.29 -20.74
N LEU A 780 -21.64 3.48 -21.29
CA LEU A 780 -21.40 2.06 -21.53
C LEU A 780 -21.32 1.81 -23.04
N GLN A 781 -20.17 1.40 -23.53
CA GLN A 781 -19.98 0.95 -24.89
C GLN A 781 -19.85 -0.58 -24.94
N VAL A 782 -20.53 -1.22 -25.89
CA VAL A 782 -20.45 -2.67 -26.15
C VAL A 782 -20.17 -2.90 -27.63
N ASN A 783 -19.03 -3.54 -27.92
CA ASN A 783 -18.61 -3.87 -29.28
C ASN A 783 -18.72 -5.37 -29.50
N ALA A 784 -19.64 -5.77 -30.36
CA ALA A 784 -19.86 -7.17 -30.71
C ALA A 784 -18.95 -7.63 -31.87
N GLY A 785 -19.04 -8.91 -32.22
CA GLY A 785 -18.07 -9.60 -33.06
C GLY A 785 -18.40 -9.51 -34.55
N SER A 786 -18.07 -10.57 -35.30
CA SER A 786 -18.52 -10.75 -36.68
C SER A 786 -19.73 -11.70 -36.80
N GLY A 787 -20.40 -11.98 -35.67
CA GLY A 787 -21.44 -13.00 -35.54
C GLY A 787 -22.81 -12.48 -35.97
N VAL A 788 -23.88 -13.18 -35.59
CA VAL A 788 -25.24 -12.59 -35.54
C VAL A 788 -25.50 -12.30 -34.07
N ASP A 789 -25.25 -11.08 -33.66
CA ASP A 789 -25.24 -10.68 -32.26
C ASP A 789 -26.55 -9.98 -31.88
N ARG A 790 -27.03 -10.23 -30.66
CA ARG A 790 -28.33 -9.72 -30.18
C ARG A 790 -28.17 -8.90 -28.92
N PHE A 791 -28.65 -7.66 -28.96
CA PHE A 791 -28.63 -6.73 -27.83
C PHE A 791 -30.03 -6.59 -27.24
N PHE A 792 -30.24 -7.07 -26.01
CA PHE A 792 -31.46 -6.89 -25.24
C PHE A 792 -31.27 -5.75 -24.23
N ILE A 793 -31.52 -4.51 -24.68
CA ILE A 793 -31.41 -3.30 -23.86
C ILE A 793 -32.72 -3.10 -23.09
N ASN A 794 -32.79 -3.75 -21.92
CA ASN A 794 -33.99 -3.84 -21.11
C ASN A 794 -34.24 -2.59 -20.26
N SER A 795 -33.19 -1.90 -19.82
CA SER A 795 -33.28 -0.62 -19.11
C SER A 795 -31.97 0.15 -19.17
N VAL A 796 -32.04 1.47 -19.10
CA VAL A 796 -30.89 2.37 -19.03
C VAL A 796 -31.14 3.38 -17.92
N GLY A 797 -30.19 3.56 -17.00
CA GLY A 797 -30.31 4.52 -15.89
C GLY A 797 -30.34 5.98 -16.36
N ALA A 798 -30.93 6.87 -15.56
CA ALA A 798 -30.93 8.31 -15.88
C ALA A 798 -29.50 8.85 -15.88
N GLY A 799 -29.13 9.63 -16.89
CA GLY A 799 -27.77 10.18 -17.04
C GLY A 799 -26.73 9.18 -17.58
N ARG A 800 -27.12 7.94 -17.91
CA ARG A 800 -26.28 6.96 -18.60
C ARG A 800 -26.59 6.93 -20.10
N GLU A 801 -25.55 6.77 -20.91
CA GLU A 801 -25.62 6.46 -22.33
C GLU A 801 -25.15 5.01 -22.58
N VAL A 802 -25.84 4.30 -23.48
CA VAL A 802 -25.45 2.94 -23.92
C VAL A 802 -25.24 2.93 -25.42
N ASP A 803 -24.01 2.64 -25.84
CA ASP A 803 -23.62 2.52 -27.23
C ASP A 803 -23.42 1.04 -27.59
N ALA A 804 -24.25 0.54 -28.49
CA ALA A 804 -24.22 -0.85 -28.95
C ALA A 804 -23.78 -0.92 -30.42
N PHE A 805 -22.62 -1.54 -30.65
CA PHE A 805 -22.02 -1.71 -31.98
C PHE A 805 -22.08 -3.18 -32.40
N GLY A 806 -22.88 -3.49 -33.42
CA GLY A 806 -23.01 -4.84 -34.02
C GLY A 806 -21.75 -5.25 -34.79
N ASN A 807 -21.16 -4.31 -35.53
CA ASN A 807 -20.00 -4.49 -36.41
C ASN A 807 -20.33 -5.25 -37.70
N ASN A 808 -19.80 -6.44 -37.94
CA ASN A 808 -20.18 -7.22 -39.12
C ASN A 808 -21.15 -8.30 -38.67
N GLY A 809 -22.20 -8.58 -39.41
CA GLY A 809 -23.22 -9.48 -38.90
C GLY A 809 -24.60 -9.08 -39.36
N ASN A 810 -25.58 -9.93 -39.11
CA ASN A 810 -26.97 -9.51 -39.17
C ASN A 810 -27.42 -9.33 -37.73
N ASP A 811 -27.18 -8.15 -37.17
CA ASP A 811 -27.29 -7.92 -35.74
C ASP A 811 -28.69 -7.42 -35.35
N GLU A 812 -29.14 -7.76 -34.15
CA GLU A 812 -30.49 -7.43 -33.67
C GLU A 812 -30.44 -6.60 -32.37
N PHE A 813 -31.12 -5.46 -32.36
CA PHE A 813 -31.20 -4.57 -31.21
C PHE A 813 -32.63 -4.48 -30.69
N TYR A 814 -32.86 -4.84 -29.43
CA TYR A 814 -34.16 -4.82 -28.76
C TYR A 814 -34.13 -3.82 -27.60
N ALA A 815 -34.79 -2.68 -27.75
CA ALA A 815 -34.77 -1.59 -26.77
C ALA A 815 -36.13 -1.40 -26.08
N GLY A 816 -36.08 -1.28 -24.74
CA GLY A 816 -37.19 -0.89 -23.88
C GLY A 816 -37.94 -2.03 -23.18
N ASN A 817 -37.74 -3.29 -23.57
CA ASN A 817 -38.40 -4.47 -22.99
C ASN A 817 -39.92 -4.31 -22.80
N GLY A 818 -40.59 -3.71 -23.78
CA GLY A 818 -42.03 -3.47 -23.73
C GLY A 818 -42.45 -2.16 -23.05
N SER A 819 -41.55 -1.39 -22.45
CA SER A 819 -41.83 -0.02 -22.01
C SER A 819 -40.65 0.89 -22.29
N LEU A 820 -40.82 1.86 -23.20
CA LEU A 820 -39.79 2.85 -23.51
C LEU A 820 -39.40 3.73 -22.31
N ALA A 821 -40.25 3.78 -21.27
CA ALA A 821 -39.93 4.46 -20.02
C ALA A 821 -38.72 3.83 -19.29
N SER A 822 -38.43 2.54 -19.51
CA SER A 822 -37.27 1.83 -18.95
C SER A 822 -35.93 2.35 -19.46
N LEU A 823 -35.92 3.02 -20.62
CA LEU A 823 -34.76 3.70 -21.18
C LEU A 823 -34.71 5.11 -20.56
N ALA A 824 -34.29 5.23 -19.30
CA ALA A 824 -34.20 6.53 -18.62
C ALA A 824 -33.07 7.42 -19.14
N GLY A 825 -32.00 6.78 -19.63
CA GLY A 825 -30.94 7.39 -20.42
C GLY A 825 -31.09 7.17 -21.93
N THR A 826 -30.05 7.51 -22.69
CA THR A 826 -30.02 7.41 -24.16
C THR A 826 -29.39 6.11 -24.64
N VAL A 827 -29.68 5.74 -25.89
CA VAL A 827 -29.00 4.62 -26.56
C VAL A 827 -28.55 5.05 -27.95
N LEU A 828 -27.38 4.55 -28.37
CA LEU A 828 -26.88 4.60 -29.75
C LEU A 828 -26.81 3.17 -30.28
N LEU A 829 -27.48 2.89 -31.39
CA LEU A 829 -27.49 1.59 -32.05
C LEU A 829 -26.76 1.67 -33.38
N VAL A 830 -25.72 0.88 -33.59
CA VAL A 830 -24.95 0.86 -34.84
C VAL A 830 -24.91 -0.57 -35.35
N GLY A 831 -25.64 -0.88 -36.41
CA GLY A 831 -25.66 -2.21 -37.02
C GLY A 831 -24.31 -2.55 -37.63
N GLY A 832 -23.99 -1.91 -38.75
CA GLY A 832 -22.67 -2.01 -39.38
C GLY A 832 -22.76 -2.70 -40.74
N GLY A 833 -21.95 -3.73 -40.96
CA GLY A 833 -21.93 -4.50 -42.19
C GLY A 833 -22.83 -5.74 -42.12
N GLY A 834 -23.96 -5.71 -42.82
CA GLY A 834 -24.83 -6.87 -43.01
C GLY A 834 -26.28 -6.45 -43.17
N SER A 835 -27.23 -7.19 -42.60
CA SER A 835 -28.65 -6.82 -42.56
C SER A 835 -29.12 -6.75 -41.13
N ASP A 836 -29.22 -5.53 -40.62
CA ASP A 836 -29.39 -5.24 -39.20
C ASP A 836 -30.84 -4.88 -38.87
N PHE A 837 -31.26 -5.25 -37.67
CA PHE A 837 -32.62 -5.09 -37.16
C PHE A 837 -32.63 -4.31 -35.86
N MET A 838 -33.48 -3.29 -35.73
CA MET A 838 -33.77 -2.65 -34.45
C MET A 838 -35.24 -2.69 -34.09
N ARG A 839 -35.52 -2.78 -32.80
CA ARG A 839 -36.87 -2.71 -32.24
C ARG A 839 -36.94 -1.78 -31.04
N PHE A 840 -37.83 -0.80 -31.12
CA PHE A 840 -38.29 -0.01 -29.98
C PHE A 840 -39.68 -0.49 -29.55
N SER A 841 -39.81 -1.00 -28.33
CA SER A 841 -41.07 -1.61 -27.87
C SER A 841 -41.68 -0.87 -26.69
N ASN A 842 -42.92 -0.39 -26.86
CA ASN A 842 -43.77 0.15 -25.80
C ASN A 842 -45.02 -0.70 -25.53
N ALA A 843 -45.01 -1.97 -25.95
CA ALA A 843 -46.18 -2.86 -25.98
C ALA A 843 -46.88 -3.10 -24.63
N SER A 844 -46.15 -2.95 -23.51
CA SER A 844 -46.64 -3.15 -22.15
C SER A 844 -47.04 -1.84 -21.46
N ALA A 845 -46.85 -0.69 -22.11
CA ALA A 845 -47.15 0.61 -21.52
C ALA A 845 -48.66 0.88 -21.48
N VAL A 846 -49.12 1.42 -20.35
CA VAL A 846 -50.53 1.72 -20.04
C VAL A 846 -50.87 3.21 -20.20
N GLY A 847 -50.10 3.96 -20.98
CA GLY A 847 -50.31 5.39 -21.23
C GLY A 847 -50.17 5.71 -22.71
N THR A 848 -50.78 6.80 -23.16
CA THR A 848 -50.68 7.23 -24.56
C THR A 848 -49.24 7.52 -24.93
N THR A 849 -48.84 7.18 -26.16
CA THR A 849 -47.48 7.37 -26.66
C THR A 849 -47.43 8.43 -27.73
N THR A 850 -46.42 9.31 -27.67
CA THR A 850 -46.03 10.14 -28.80
C THR A 850 -44.55 9.94 -29.04
N ALA A 851 -44.18 9.56 -30.26
CA ALA A 851 -42.79 9.38 -30.64
C ALA A 851 -42.54 9.86 -32.06
N THR A 852 -41.32 10.30 -32.32
CA THR A 852 -40.87 10.82 -33.60
C THR A 852 -39.69 10.00 -34.09
N MET A 853 -39.70 9.60 -35.36
CA MET A 853 -38.62 8.86 -36.01
C MET A 853 -38.07 9.67 -37.19
N THR A 854 -36.75 9.73 -37.32
CA THR A 854 -36.04 10.34 -38.46
C THR A 854 -35.15 9.30 -39.14
N SER A 855 -34.31 9.67 -40.10
CA SER A 855 -33.35 8.74 -40.71
C SER A 855 -32.25 8.23 -39.76
N SER A 856 -32.08 8.86 -38.59
CA SER A 856 -31.01 8.52 -37.65
C SER A 856 -31.39 8.61 -36.16
N THR A 857 -32.63 9.01 -35.84
CA THR A 857 -33.05 9.17 -34.44
C THR A 857 -34.47 8.68 -34.17
N PHE A 858 -34.70 8.21 -32.96
CA PHE A 858 -36.01 7.88 -32.41
C PHE A 858 -36.19 8.66 -31.09
N THR A 859 -37.15 9.57 -31.06
CA THR A 859 -37.42 10.43 -29.91
C THR A 859 -38.73 10.04 -29.23
N PHE A 860 -38.69 9.79 -27.92
CA PHE A 860 -39.85 9.51 -27.08
C PHE A 860 -39.80 10.40 -25.83
N GLY A 861 -40.87 11.18 -25.59
CA GLY A 861 -40.88 12.18 -24.53
C GLY A 861 -39.77 13.23 -24.74
N THR A 862 -38.85 13.36 -23.77
CA THR A 862 -37.68 14.26 -23.86
C THR A 862 -36.39 13.54 -24.23
N ARG A 863 -36.46 12.24 -24.56
CA ARG A 863 -35.29 11.38 -24.77
C ARG A 863 -35.15 11.09 -26.25
N THR A 864 -33.95 11.30 -26.79
CA THR A 864 -33.60 11.00 -28.18
C THR A 864 -32.59 9.88 -28.20
N HIS A 865 -32.96 8.78 -28.86
CA HIS A 865 -32.11 7.63 -29.13
C HIS A 865 -31.59 7.74 -30.56
N SER A 866 -30.34 7.38 -30.78
CA SER A 866 -29.68 7.48 -32.08
C SER A 866 -29.49 6.10 -32.68
N TYR A 867 -29.50 6.03 -34.01
CA TYR A 867 -29.13 4.81 -34.73
C TYR A 867 -28.50 5.13 -36.07
N SER A 868 -27.72 4.18 -36.59
CA SER A 868 -27.15 4.26 -37.94
C SER A 868 -26.95 2.86 -38.50
N GLN A 869 -26.88 2.73 -39.83
CA GLN A 869 -26.61 1.46 -40.52
C GLN A 869 -27.64 0.38 -40.11
N MET A 870 -28.93 0.70 -40.27
CA MET A 870 -30.04 -0.20 -39.97
C MET A 870 -30.86 -0.44 -41.24
N GLU A 871 -31.09 -1.72 -41.59
CA GLU A 871 -31.92 -2.12 -42.73
C GLU A 871 -33.38 -2.37 -42.32
N THR A 872 -33.62 -2.77 -41.08
CA THR A 872 -34.98 -3.04 -40.57
C THR A 872 -35.23 -2.34 -39.24
N ALA A 873 -36.39 -1.70 -39.11
CA ALA A 873 -36.87 -1.16 -37.85
C ALA A 873 -38.27 -1.62 -37.51
N GLN A 874 -38.50 -1.92 -36.24
CA GLN A 874 -39.81 -2.19 -35.68
C GLN A 874 -40.12 -1.27 -34.51
N ILE A 875 -41.28 -0.63 -34.53
CA ILE A 875 -41.77 0.20 -33.45
C ILE A 875 -43.11 -0.37 -32.98
N THR A 876 -43.25 -0.62 -31.68
CA THR A 876 -44.51 -1.09 -31.10
C THR A 876 -45.09 -0.03 -30.16
N GLY A 877 -46.32 0.39 -30.44
CA GLY A 877 -47.14 1.31 -29.66
C GLY A 877 -47.61 0.75 -28.32
N SER A 878 -48.28 1.60 -27.56
CA SER A 878 -48.81 1.31 -26.22
C SER A 878 -50.20 0.68 -26.25
N LEU A 879 -50.69 0.26 -25.08
CA LEU A 879 -52.05 -0.30 -24.96
C LEU A 879 -53.17 0.75 -25.01
N LEU A 880 -52.88 2.04 -24.80
CA LEU A 880 -53.89 3.12 -24.71
C LEU A 880 -53.89 4.09 -25.90
N GLY A 881 -53.12 3.80 -26.95
CA GLY A 881 -53.09 4.58 -28.20
C GLY A 881 -51.81 5.38 -28.37
N SER A 882 -51.37 5.51 -29.61
CA SER A 882 -50.04 5.96 -29.96
C SER A 882 -50.09 6.89 -31.17
N THR A 883 -49.30 7.95 -31.14
CA THR A 883 -49.04 8.81 -32.29
C THR A 883 -47.57 8.69 -32.66
N PHE A 884 -47.30 8.25 -33.88
CA PHE A 884 -45.95 8.10 -34.43
C PHE A 884 -45.77 9.05 -35.61
N ASP A 885 -44.86 10.01 -35.44
CA ASP A 885 -44.46 10.92 -36.51
C ASP A 885 -43.17 10.37 -37.16
N VAL A 886 -43.30 9.64 -38.26
CA VAL A 886 -42.19 9.11 -39.05
C VAL A 886 -41.80 10.17 -40.09
N GLN A 887 -40.83 11.01 -39.73
CA GLN A 887 -40.44 12.15 -40.55
C GLN A 887 -39.57 11.74 -41.74
N SER A 888 -38.65 10.78 -41.54
CA SER A 888 -37.78 10.26 -42.59
C SER A 888 -37.28 8.87 -42.22
N LEU A 889 -36.83 8.10 -43.23
CA LEU A 889 -36.18 6.80 -43.09
C LEU A 889 -34.84 6.83 -43.83
N SER A 890 -33.89 5.99 -43.42
CA SER A 890 -32.64 5.81 -44.17
C SER A 890 -32.89 5.04 -45.47
N THR A 891 -32.03 5.26 -46.47
CA THR A 891 -32.12 4.57 -47.76
C THR A 891 -32.04 3.06 -47.59
N GLY A 892 -33.01 2.33 -48.14
CA GLY A 892 -33.07 0.87 -48.08
C GLY A 892 -33.72 0.33 -46.80
N MET A 893 -34.09 1.18 -45.85
CA MET A 893 -34.68 0.78 -44.59
C MET A 893 -36.16 0.37 -44.74
N ASN A 894 -36.52 -0.75 -44.12
CA ASN A 894 -37.90 -1.19 -43.95
C ASN A 894 -38.35 -0.96 -42.51
N ALA A 895 -39.26 -0.01 -42.29
CA ALA A 895 -39.82 0.29 -40.99
C ALA A 895 -41.22 -0.31 -40.82
N THR A 896 -41.49 -0.93 -39.68
CA THR A 896 -42.83 -1.42 -39.30
C THR A 896 -43.27 -0.74 -38.01
N VAL A 897 -44.41 -0.05 -38.05
CA VAL A 897 -45.07 0.54 -36.87
C VAL A 897 -46.30 -0.30 -36.54
N SER A 898 -46.49 -0.65 -35.26
CA SER A 898 -47.65 -1.43 -34.80
C SER A 898 -48.38 -0.69 -33.67
N GLY A 899 -49.69 -0.47 -33.80
CA GLY A 899 -50.50 0.34 -32.87
C GLY A 899 -50.91 -0.38 -31.57
N ASN A 900 -51.29 -1.66 -31.65
CA ASN A 900 -51.91 -2.52 -30.62
C ASN A 900 -53.46 -2.52 -30.64
N ASN A 901 -54.12 -2.10 -29.55
CA ASN A 901 -55.55 -2.36 -29.31
C ASN A 901 -56.40 -1.08 -29.18
N SER A 902 -55.80 0.09 -29.37
CA SER A 902 -56.45 1.39 -29.19
C SER A 902 -56.43 2.16 -30.50
N ALA A 903 -56.93 3.40 -30.51
CA ALA A 903 -56.81 4.27 -31.68
C ALA A 903 -55.36 4.77 -31.82
N ASP A 904 -54.71 4.40 -32.91
CA ASP A 904 -53.34 4.77 -33.24
C ASP A 904 -53.26 5.63 -34.50
N LEU A 905 -52.27 6.52 -34.53
CA LEU A 905 -52.02 7.47 -35.62
C LEU A 905 -50.57 7.35 -36.07
N VAL A 906 -50.37 7.13 -37.37
CA VAL A 906 -49.06 7.26 -38.01
C VAL A 906 -49.08 8.42 -39.00
N ARG A 907 -48.12 9.33 -38.87
CA ARG A 907 -47.86 10.39 -39.86
C ARG A 907 -46.54 10.09 -40.56
N PHE A 908 -46.51 10.22 -41.88
CA PHE A 908 -45.31 9.98 -42.67
C PHE A 908 -44.93 11.21 -43.51
N GLY A 909 -43.62 11.51 -43.57
CA GLY A 909 -43.02 12.54 -44.44
C GLY A 909 -42.78 13.90 -43.78
N ASN A 910 -43.43 14.22 -42.64
CA ASN A 910 -43.30 15.55 -42.02
C ASN A 910 -43.57 16.74 -42.99
N GLY A 911 -44.40 16.50 -44.00
CA GLY A 911 -44.69 17.45 -45.07
C GLY A 911 -43.81 17.29 -46.31
N ASP A 912 -42.80 16.43 -46.32
CA ASP A 912 -41.99 16.14 -47.51
C ASP A 912 -41.71 14.63 -47.60
N MET A 913 -42.38 13.96 -48.53
CA MET A 913 -42.21 12.53 -48.82
C MET A 913 -41.13 12.29 -49.88
N ASP A 914 -40.29 13.24 -50.28
CA ASP A 914 -39.15 13.01 -51.19
C ASP A 914 -37.91 12.41 -50.49
N VAL A 915 -38.15 11.57 -49.48
CA VAL A 915 -37.09 10.83 -48.80
C VAL A 915 -36.72 9.55 -49.57
N THR A 916 -35.52 9.05 -49.34
CA THR A 916 -34.90 7.98 -50.11
C THR A 916 -35.68 6.65 -50.08
N SER A 917 -35.41 5.77 -51.05
CA SER A 917 -36.16 4.51 -51.28
C SER A 917 -36.28 3.67 -50.02
N SER A 918 -37.48 3.60 -49.44
CA SER A 918 -37.77 2.94 -48.17
C SER A 918 -39.21 2.44 -48.13
N THR A 919 -39.48 1.47 -47.24
CA THR A 919 -40.84 0.95 -47.03
C THR A 919 -41.28 1.21 -45.59
N LEU A 920 -42.45 1.84 -45.42
CA LEU A 920 -43.13 1.93 -44.13
C LEU A 920 -44.33 0.98 -44.14
N THR A 921 -44.42 0.10 -43.15
CA THR A 921 -45.60 -0.75 -42.91
C THR A 921 -46.27 -0.31 -41.62
N PHE A 922 -47.59 -0.07 -41.65
CA PHE A 922 -48.40 0.22 -40.48
C PHE A 922 -49.41 -0.90 -40.22
N ASN A 923 -49.34 -1.49 -39.03
CA ASN A 923 -50.31 -2.44 -38.51
C ASN A 923 -51.05 -1.76 -37.36
N GLY A 924 -52.24 -1.20 -37.59
CA GLY A 924 -53.01 -0.50 -36.55
C GLY A 924 -53.37 -1.43 -35.39
N GLY A 925 -53.97 -2.58 -35.73
CA GLY A 925 -54.38 -3.62 -34.81
C GLY A 925 -55.88 -3.53 -34.56
N ASN A 926 -56.31 -3.61 -33.31
CA ASN A 926 -57.70 -3.29 -32.99
C ASN A 926 -57.76 -1.80 -32.64
N GLY A 927 -58.82 -1.09 -33.02
CA GLY A 927 -58.91 0.33 -32.70
C GLY A 927 -59.65 1.10 -33.78
N SER A 928 -59.53 2.43 -33.73
CA SER A 928 -59.82 3.27 -34.89
C SER A 928 -58.52 3.94 -35.29
N ASP A 929 -57.87 3.37 -36.29
CA ASP A 929 -56.51 3.63 -36.68
C ASP A 929 -56.45 4.51 -37.94
N ARG A 930 -55.43 5.36 -37.97
CA ARG A 930 -55.31 6.39 -38.99
C ARG A 930 -53.89 6.53 -39.51
N LEU A 931 -53.77 6.60 -40.84
CA LEU A 931 -52.53 6.86 -41.55
C LEU A 931 -52.62 8.20 -42.27
N GLU A 932 -51.72 9.13 -41.97
CA GLU A 932 -51.56 10.42 -42.64
C GLU A 932 -50.25 10.43 -43.43
N MET A 933 -50.35 10.70 -44.74
CA MET A 933 -49.21 10.82 -45.66
C MET A 933 -49.11 12.28 -46.05
N LEU A 934 -47.99 12.91 -45.66
CA LEU A 934 -47.82 14.36 -45.65
C LEU A 934 -46.69 14.79 -46.57
N ASP A 935 -47.05 15.45 -47.67
CA ASP A 935 -46.14 15.94 -48.71
C ASP A 935 -46.39 17.42 -49.06
N ALA A 936 -47.13 18.14 -48.21
CA ALA A 936 -47.57 19.51 -48.47
C ALA A 936 -46.43 20.54 -48.69
N ASN A 937 -45.23 20.25 -48.20
CA ASN A 937 -44.05 21.12 -48.26
C ASN A 937 -43.07 20.71 -49.36
N ASP A 938 -43.35 19.67 -50.15
CA ASP A 938 -42.50 19.30 -51.28
C ASP A 938 -42.52 20.44 -52.32
N THR A 939 -41.33 20.72 -52.85
CA THR A 939 -41.05 21.76 -53.85
C THR A 939 -40.76 21.20 -55.23
N GLY A 940 -40.73 19.87 -55.38
CA GLY A 940 -40.64 19.17 -56.66
C GLY A 940 -41.93 19.35 -57.47
N ASP A 941 -41.80 19.79 -58.71
CA ASP A 941 -42.94 19.87 -59.63
C ASP A 941 -43.17 18.49 -60.28
N SER A 942 -44.40 17.95 -60.19
CA SER A 942 -44.90 16.73 -60.88
C SER A 942 -44.75 15.38 -60.17
N ASP A 943 -45.52 15.19 -59.10
CA ASP A 943 -45.63 13.91 -58.40
C ASP A 943 -46.64 12.92 -59.02
N LEU A 944 -46.37 11.63 -58.81
CA LEU A 944 -47.31 10.54 -59.09
C LEU A 944 -47.50 9.69 -57.84
N TYR A 945 -48.71 9.76 -57.30
CA TYR A 945 -49.21 8.91 -56.23
C TYR A 945 -50.07 7.80 -56.80
N THR A 946 -49.73 6.56 -56.49
CA THR A 946 -50.55 5.39 -56.84
C THR A 946 -51.01 4.69 -55.57
N LEU A 947 -52.32 4.52 -55.43
CA LEU A 947 -52.95 3.79 -54.34
C LEU A 947 -53.59 2.52 -54.88
N SER A 948 -53.30 1.38 -54.24
CA SER A 948 -53.83 0.09 -54.65
C SER A 948 -54.00 -0.84 -53.46
N THR A 949 -55.11 -1.57 -53.42
CA THR A 949 -55.38 -2.68 -52.51
C THR A 949 -55.11 -4.02 -53.19
N PHE A 950 -54.29 -4.85 -52.55
CA PHE A 950 -54.02 -6.24 -52.93
C PHE A 950 -54.53 -7.18 -51.83
N GLY A 951 -55.73 -7.73 -52.02
CA GLY A 951 -56.37 -8.54 -50.98
C GLY A 951 -56.78 -7.67 -49.78
N SER A 952 -56.13 -7.88 -48.63
CA SER A 952 -56.32 -7.06 -47.42
C SER A 952 -55.17 -6.07 -47.16
N THR A 953 -54.32 -5.82 -48.15
CA THR A 953 -53.17 -4.92 -48.01
C THR A 953 -53.32 -3.72 -48.91
N ASP A 954 -53.38 -2.54 -48.31
CA ASP A 954 -53.32 -1.26 -49.01
C ASP A 954 -51.88 -0.84 -49.18
N ARG A 955 -51.55 -0.44 -50.40
CA ARG A 955 -50.25 0.05 -50.81
C ARG A 955 -50.41 1.42 -51.44
N MET A 956 -49.77 2.42 -50.86
CA MET A 956 -49.47 3.67 -51.53
C MET A 956 -48.03 3.63 -52.04
N SER A 957 -47.80 4.19 -53.23
CA SER A 957 -46.45 4.44 -53.72
C SER A 957 -46.35 5.84 -54.33
N LYS A 958 -45.26 6.55 -54.02
CA LYS A 958 -44.84 7.80 -54.69
C LYS A 958 -43.71 7.45 -55.65
N THR A 959 -43.82 7.87 -56.92
CA THR A 959 -42.84 7.50 -57.96
C THR A 959 -41.52 8.25 -57.80
N ALA A 960 -41.57 9.54 -57.45
CA ALA A 960 -40.43 10.27 -56.90
C ALA A 960 -40.12 9.74 -55.48
N GLY A 961 -38.85 9.64 -55.10
CA GLY A 961 -38.42 9.04 -53.82
C GLY A 961 -38.49 7.50 -53.72
N THR A 962 -39.25 6.81 -54.58
CA THR A 962 -39.47 5.34 -54.54
C THR A 962 -40.00 4.85 -53.19
N ILE A 963 -40.91 5.61 -52.58
CA ILE A 963 -41.48 5.28 -51.27
C ILE A 963 -42.65 4.34 -51.45
N THR A 964 -42.71 3.33 -50.59
CA THR A 964 -43.89 2.48 -50.45
C THR A 964 -44.41 2.54 -49.02
N VAL A 965 -45.67 2.94 -48.85
CA VAL A 965 -46.37 2.88 -47.57
C VAL A 965 -47.42 1.77 -47.64
N ILE A 966 -47.38 0.85 -46.70
CA ILE A 966 -48.21 -0.36 -46.64
C ILE A 966 -49.05 -0.31 -45.36
N ALA A 967 -50.33 -0.63 -45.47
CA ALA A 967 -51.21 -0.82 -44.32
C ALA A 967 -52.16 -1.98 -44.57
N ASN A 968 -52.56 -2.70 -43.53
CA ASN A 968 -53.67 -3.65 -43.66
C ASN A 968 -54.99 -2.86 -43.77
N SER A 969 -55.80 -3.18 -44.76
CA SER A 969 -57.08 -2.50 -45.03
C SER A 969 -58.13 -2.73 -43.95
N ASN A 970 -57.98 -3.82 -43.17
CA ASN A 970 -58.84 -4.14 -42.04
C ASN A 970 -58.36 -3.60 -40.69
N ASP A 971 -57.08 -3.19 -40.60
CA ASP A 971 -56.48 -2.70 -39.35
C ASP A 971 -56.27 -1.17 -39.37
N VAL A 972 -56.61 -0.50 -40.48
CA VAL A 972 -56.50 0.96 -40.63
C VAL A 972 -57.75 1.47 -41.32
N GLU A 973 -58.62 2.12 -40.55
CA GLU A 973 -59.95 2.52 -41.02
C GLU A 973 -59.90 3.78 -41.91
N LYS A 974 -58.93 4.67 -41.68
CA LYS A 974 -58.83 5.94 -42.39
C LYS A 974 -57.42 6.26 -42.89
N ARG A 975 -57.32 6.59 -44.18
CA ARG A 975 -56.12 7.11 -44.83
C ARG A 975 -56.32 8.55 -45.26
N ILE A 976 -55.28 9.37 -45.12
CA ILE A 976 -55.28 10.76 -45.57
C ILE A 976 -54.01 10.97 -46.39
N LEU A 977 -54.16 11.45 -47.62
CA LEU A 977 -53.07 11.96 -48.45
C LEU A 977 -53.17 13.48 -48.51
N THR A 978 -52.09 14.17 -48.16
CA THR A 978 -51.90 15.60 -48.44
C THR A 978 -50.73 15.75 -49.39
N ALA A 979 -51.01 16.07 -50.65
CA ALA A 979 -49.99 16.28 -51.68
C ALA A 979 -49.36 17.69 -51.60
N SER A 980 -48.32 17.90 -52.38
CA SER A 980 -47.61 19.17 -52.54
C SER A 980 -48.47 20.25 -53.21
N ALA A 981 -47.99 21.49 -53.25
CA ALA A 981 -48.67 22.58 -53.95
C ALA A 981 -48.31 22.67 -55.45
N GLY A 982 -47.58 21.67 -55.97
CA GLY A 982 -47.26 21.52 -57.39
C GLY A 982 -48.24 20.60 -58.10
N SER A 983 -48.31 20.69 -59.44
CA SER A 983 -49.15 19.81 -60.25
C SER A 983 -48.88 18.34 -59.97
N THR A 984 -49.89 17.60 -59.55
CA THR A 984 -49.76 16.21 -59.10
C THR A 984 -50.75 15.28 -59.81
N VAL A 985 -50.33 14.04 -60.06
CA VAL A 985 -51.22 12.95 -60.48
C VAL A 985 -51.48 12.02 -59.30
N ILE A 986 -52.76 11.83 -58.94
CA ILE A 986 -53.20 10.94 -57.87
C ILE A 986 -54.07 9.87 -58.48
N GLN A 987 -53.55 8.65 -58.58
CA GLN A 987 -54.24 7.50 -59.13
C GLN A 987 -54.67 6.54 -58.01
N VAL A 988 -55.97 6.40 -57.82
CA VAL A 988 -56.60 5.38 -56.98
C VAL A 988 -57.04 4.24 -57.89
N ASN A 989 -56.22 3.19 -57.98
CA ASN A 989 -56.58 2.00 -58.76
C ASN A 989 -57.76 1.26 -58.11
N ASN A 990 -57.68 1.08 -56.79
CA ASN A 990 -58.73 0.49 -55.96
C ASN A 990 -58.50 0.84 -54.47
N THR A 991 -59.57 0.89 -53.67
CA THR A 991 -59.49 1.05 -52.21
C THR A 991 -60.67 0.39 -51.50
N ILE A 992 -60.42 -0.18 -50.31
CA ILE A 992 -61.45 -0.82 -49.47
C ILE A 992 -61.82 0.04 -48.24
N SER A 993 -60.85 0.69 -47.59
CA SER A 993 -61.12 1.57 -46.45
C SER A 993 -61.21 3.05 -46.88
N ALA A 994 -61.59 3.92 -45.94
CA ALA A 994 -61.84 5.33 -46.24
C ALA A 994 -60.53 6.05 -46.60
N LEU A 995 -60.59 6.86 -47.65
CA LEU A 995 -59.47 7.63 -48.18
C LEU A 995 -59.89 9.09 -48.35
N ASP A 996 -59.19 9.99 -47.66
CA ASP A 996 -59.30 11.43 -47.88
C ASP A 996 -58.10 11.91 -48.69
N ILE A 997 -58.35 12.53 -49.84
CA ILE A 997 -57.34 13.16 -50.69
C ILE A 997 -57.46 14.67 -50.53
N ASN A 998 -56.32 15.32 -50.30
CA ASN A 998 -56.13 16.75 -50.45
C ASN A 998 -54.97 16.94 -51.43
N ALA A 999 -55.28 17.34 -52.67
CA ALA A 999 -54.26 17.63 -53.67
C ALA A 999 -53.60 19.00 -53.46
N ASN A 1000 -54.16 19.83 -52.56
CA ASN A 1000 -53.61 21.10 -52.08
C ASN A 1000 -53.63 22.22 -53.13
N GLY A 1001 -52.62 22.34 -53.99
CA GLY A 1001 -52.59 23.38 -55.01
C GLY A 1001 -51.77 22.95 -56.21
N GLY A 1002 -51.88 23.71 -57.31
CA GLY A 1002 -51.29 23.31 -58.59
C GLY A 1002 -52.36 22.70 -59.51
N ASP A 1003 -52.00 22.42 -60.76
CA ASP A 1003 -52.96 21.83 -61.72
C ASP A 1003 -52.97 20.30 -61.54
N ASP A 1004 -53.93 19.79 -60.77
CA ASP A 1004 -53.93 18.40 -60.32
C ASP A 1004 -54.79 17.46 -61.18
N HIS A 1005 -54.43 16.17 -61.20
CA HIS A 1005 -55.21 15.11 -61.81
C HIS A 1005 -55.49 13.98 -60.84
N VAL A 1006 -56.71 13.95 -60.30
CA VAL A 1006 -57.22 12.85 -59.47
C VAL A 1006 -58.00 11.86 -60.35
N ARG A 1007 -57.56 10.61 -60.31
CA ARG A 1007 -58.14 9.48 -61.05
C ARG A 1007 -58.61 8.43 -60.04
N VAL A 1008 -59.89 8.08 -60.08
CA VAL A 1008 -60.47 7.00 -59.27
C VAL A 1008 -61.00 5.93 -60.20
N ASP A 1009 -60.25 4.85 -60.36
CA ASP A 1009 -60.61 3.67 -61.14
C ASP A 1009 -61.70 2.89 -60.37
N ASP A 1010 -61.35 2.25 -59.25
CA ASP A 1010 -62.29 1.52 -58.39
C ASP A 1010 -62.33 2.04 -56.94
N SER A 1011 -63.49 1.92 -56.26
CA SER A 1011 -63.58 2.20 -54.83
C SER A 1011 -64.72 1.46 -54.13
N ALA A 1012 -64.38 0.58 -53.18
CA ALA A 1012 -65.34 0.01 -52.23
C ALA A 1012 -65.44 0.86 -50.95
N GLY A 1013 -64.33 1.47 -50.55
CA GLY A 1013 -64.28 2.47 -49.47
C GLY A 1013 -64.68 3.86 -49.95
N ARG A 1014 -65.11 4.73 -49.01
CA ARG A 1014 -65.43 6.12 -49.33
C ARG A 1014 -64.17 6.91 -49.68
N VAL A 1015 -64.09 7.43 -50.91
CA VAL A 1015 -63.02 8.33 -51.36
C VAL A 1015 -63.53 9.76 -51.33
N VAL A 1016 -62.96 10.60 -50.47
CA VAL A 1016 -63.21 12.05 -50.46
C VAL A 1016 -62.11 12.74 -51.22
N VAL A 1017 -62.49 13.57 -52.19
CA VAL A 1017 -61.56 14.35 -53.00
C VAL A 1017 -61.72 15.84 -52.70
N ASP A 1018 -60.58 16.50 -52.55
CA ASP A 1018 -60.40 17.96 -52.56
C ASP A 1018 -59.23 18.20 -53.51
N THR A 1019 -59.50 18.64 -54.74
CA THR A 1019 -58.46 18.92 -55.74
C THR A 1019 -57.72 20.22 -55.42
N GLY A 1020 -58.29 21.08 -54.59
CA GLY A 1020 -57.59 22.24 -54.07
C GLY A 1020 -57.65 23.45 -54.99
N ILE A 1021 -56.56 24.22 -55.06
CA ILE A 1021 -56.49 25.43 -55.89
C ILE A 1021 -55.70 25.20 -57.18
N GLY A 1022 -56.37 25.21 -58.33
CA GLY A 1022 -55.68 25.10 -59.62
C GLY A 1022 -56.61 24.81 -60.80
N LEU A 1023 -56.03 24.42 -61.93
CA LEU A 1023 -56.76 23.97 -63.10
C LEU A 1023 -56.98 22.46 -63.09
N ASP A 1024 -57.79 22.00 -62.14
CA ASP A 1024 -57.79 20.58 -61.76
C ASP A 1024 -58.64 19.68 -62.64
N SER A 1025 -58.37 18.39 -62.54
CA SER A 1025 -59.05 17.33 -63.25
C SER A 1025 -59.44 16.17 -62.34
N LEU A 1026 -60.70 15.77 -62.40
CA LEU A 1026 -61.25 14.62 -61.70
C LEU A 1026 -61.83 13.64 -62.72
N THR A 1027 -61.27 12.43 -62.75
CA THR A 1027 -61.77 11.33 -63.58
C THR A 1027 -62.25 10.18 -62.69
N ILE A 1028 -63.47 9.70 -62.93
CA ILE A 1028 -64.11 8.65 -62.13
C ILE A 1028 -64.47 7.47 -63.02
N ASN A 1029 -64.20 6.27 -62.51
CA ASN A 1029 -64.21 4.99 -63.20
C ASN A 1029 -63.40 4.99 -64.51
N SER A 1030 -62.17 5.46 -64.43
CA SER A 1030 -61.39 5.78 -65.61
C SER A 1030 -60.84 4.59 -66.39
N ASP A 1031 -60.90 3.39 -65.81
CA ASP A 1031 -60.63 2.08 -66.42
C ASP A 1031 -61.92 1.38 -66.86
N SER A 1032 -63.04 2.10 -66.90
CA SER A 1032 -64.34 1.60 -67.36
C SER A 1032 -64.23 0.76 -68.63
N GLY A 1033 -64.81 -0.44 -68.58
CA GLY A 1033 -64.83 -1.41 -69.69
C GLY A 1033 -63.59 -2.30 -69.79
N THR A 1034 -62.65 -2.21 -68.83
CA THR A 1034 -61.53 -3.16 -68.74
C THR A 1034 -61.93 -4.45 -67.99
N PRO A 1035 -61.21 -5.57 -68.17
CA PRO A 1035 -61.42 -6.77 -67.36
C PRO A 1035 -61.05 -6.47 -65.89
N LEU A 1036 -61.99 -6.67 -64.96
CA LEU A 1036 -61.92 -6.38 -63.51
C LEU A 1036 -62.49 -5.02 -63.05
N ASP A 1037 -62.99 -4.18 -63.97
CA ASP A 1037 -63.75 -2.95 -63.67
C ASP A 1037 -64.89 -3.22 -62.66
N THR A 1038 -64.85 -2.53 -61.52
CA THR A 1038 -65.93 -2.52 -60.53
C THR A 1038 -66.70 -1.20 -60.56
N LEU A 1039 -67.00 -0.59 -59.41
CA LEU A 1039 -67.61 0.73 -59.35
C LEU A 1039 -66.56 1.71 -58.83
N GLY A 1040 -66.17 2.67 -59.67
CA GLY A 1040 -65.44 3.85 -59.25
C GLY A 1040 -66.37 4.90 -58.65
N ALA A 1041 -66.11 5.33 -57.42
CA ALA A 1041 -66.87 6.38 -56.75
C ALA A 1041 -65.96 7.40 -56.05
N ALA A 1042 -66.31 8.68 -56.17
CA ALA A 1042 -65.62 9.76 -55.48
C ALA A 1042 -66.63 10.70 -54.84
N THR A 1043 -66.25 11.36 -53.75
CA THR A 1043 -67.09 12.28 -52.98
C THR A 1043 -66.46 13.66 -52.89
N ILE A 1044 -67.20 14.68 -53.31
CA ILE A 1044 -66.89 16.08 -53.03
C ILE A 1044 -67.65 16.49 -51.77
N ALA A 1045 -66.95 16.49 -50.64
CA ALA A 1045 -67.52 16.74 -49.32
C ALA A 1045 -67.52 18.23 -48.93
N VAL A 1046 -66.65 19.03 -49.52
CA VAL A 1046 -66.48 20.47 -49.29
C VAL A 1046 -66.47 21.20 -50.63
N THR A 1047 -66.33 22.53 -50.61
CA THR A 1047 -66.25 23.31 -51.85
C THR A 1047 -64.97 23.01 -52.61
N ASP A 1048 -65.10 22.60 -53.87
CA ASP A 1048 -63.98 22.25 -54.76
C ASP A 1048 -64.22 22.79 -56.18
N ASP A 1049 -63.17 23.22 -56.90
CA ASP A 1049 -63.27 23.76 -58.27
C ASP A 1049 -62.52 22.88 -59.29
N VAL A 1050 -63.29 22.13 -60.08
CA VAL A 1050 -62.75 21.18 -61.05
C VAL A 1050 -62.89 21.70 -62.48
N ARG A 1051 -61.76 21.89 -63.18
CA ARG A 1051 -61.72 22.31 -64.60
C ARG A 1051 -62.02 21.20 -65.59
N ASN A 1052 -61.65 19.95 -65.32
CA ASN A 1052 -61.95 18.81 -66.18
C ASN A 1052 -62.65 17.73 -65.36
N LEU A 1053 -63.94 17.49 -65.64
CA LEU A 1053 -64.71 16.46 -64.96
C LEU A 1053 -65.11 15.40 -65.98
N ASP A 1054 -64.67 14.17 -65.78
CA ASP A 1054 -64.93 13.05 -66.69
C ASP A 1054 -65.40 11.84 -65.88
N ILE A 1055 -66.72 11.64 -65.86
CA ILE A 1055 -67.36 10.52 -65.17
C ILE A 1055 -67.68 9.48 -66.23
N LYS A 1056 -66.94 8.38 -66.22
CA LYS A 1056 -67.10 7.28 -67.17
C LYS A 1056 -68.32 6.40 -66.84
N PRO A 1057 -68.74 5.48 -67.73
CA PRO A 1057 -69.81 4.54 -67.43
C PRO A 1057 -69.63 3.86 -66.08
N THR A 1058 -70.75 3.61 -65.38
CA THR A 1058 -70.84 3.05 -64.02
C THR A 1058 -70.17 3.86 -62.89
N GLY A 1059 -69.34 4.86 -63.20
CA GLY A 1059 -68.75 5.75 -62.20
C GLY A 1059 -69.79 6.62 -61.49
N VAL A 1060 -69.56 6.90 -60.20
CA VAL A 1060 -70.45 7.71 -59.36
C VAL A 1060 -69.70 8.87 -58.70
N LEU A 1061 -70.18 10.10 -58.89
CA LEU A 1061 -69.72 11.26 -58.13
C LEU A 1061 -70.75 11.66 -57.09
N HIS A 1062 -70.44 11.49 -55.81
CA HIS A 1062 -71.26 12.00 -54.72
C HIS A 1062 -70.92 13.46 -54.46
N VAL A 1063 -71.92 14.33 -54.50
CA VAL A 1063 -71.78 15.77 -54.20
C VAL A 1063 -72.53 16.05 -52.91
N GLU A 1064 -71.77 16.16 -51.82
CA GLU A 1064 -72.28 16.54 -50.49
C GLU A 1064 -72.06 18.04 -50.22
N GLY A 1065 -70.97 18.60 -50.76
CA GLY A 1065 -70.60 20.01 -50.67
C GLY A 1065 -71.00 20.83 -51.91
N LEU A 1066 -70.14 21.77 -52.30
CA LEU A 1066 -70.31 22.60 -53.51
C LEU A 1066 -69.25 22.23 -54.55
N LEU A 1067 -69.66 21.63 -55.66
CA LEU A 1067 -68.79 21.45 -56.81
C LEU A 1067 -68.88 22.67 -57.72
N VAL A 1068 -67.78 23.39 -57.92
CA VAL A 1068 -67.66 24.37 -58.99
C VAL A 1068 -67.01 23.67 -60.16
N LYS A 1069 -67.65 23.77 -61.32
CA LYS A 1069 -67.12 23.27 -62.58
C LYS A 1069 -66.69 24.48 -63.39
N SER A 1070 -65.45 24.93 -63.20
CA SER A 1070 -64.86 26.01 -63.99
C SER A 1070 -64.77 25.63 -65.48
N PHE A 1071 -64.70 26.66 -66.33
CA PHE A 1071 -64.68 26.49 -67.78
C PHE A 1071 -63.63 27.37 -68.44
N ALA A 1072 -62.92 26.78 -69.40
CA ALA A 1072 -62.22 27.50 -70.45
C ALA A 1072 -62.25 26.66 -71.73
N ALA A 1073 -61.81 27.26 -72.85
CA ALA A 1073 -61.75 26.54 -74.12
C ALA A 1073 -60.91 25.25 -73.98
N GLY A 1074 -61.53 24.10 -74.32
CA GLY A 1074 -60.90 22.78 -74.18
C GLY A 1074 -61.15 22.05 -72.86
N SER A 1075 -61.89 22.63 -71.90
CA SER A 1075 -62.32 21.94 -70.68
C SER A 1075 -63.20 20.72 -70.98
N ILE A 1076 -63.03 19.66 -70.19
CA ILE A 1076 -63.83 18.44 -70.26
C ILE A 1076 -64.96 18.50 -69.24
N PHE A 1077 -66.20 18.21 -69.67
CA PHE A 1077 -67.32 17.93 -68.78
C PHE A 1077 -68.18 16.81 -69.38
N ASN A 1078 -67.73 15.57 -69.14
CA ASN A 1078 -68.41 14.38 -69.62
C ASN A 1078 -69.07 13.66 -68.44
N VAL A 1079 -70.37 13.39 -68.58
CA VAL A 1079 -71.12 12.54 -67.64
C VAL A 1079 -71.67 11.35 -68.41
N GLN A 1080 -70.95 10.23 -68.32
CA GLN A 1080 -71.33 8.93 -68.86
C GLN A 1080 -71.69 7.94 -67.75
N GLY A 1081 -71.47 8.30 -66.49
CA GLY A 1081 -71.94 7.60 -65.28
C GLY A 1081 -73.04 8.39 -64.55
N THR A 1082 -72.92 8.49 -63.23
CA THR A 1082 -73.92 9.14 -62.38
C THR A 1082 -73.31 10.22 -61.51
N ILE A 1083 -73.94 11.39 -61.43
CA ILE A 1083 -73.70 12.35 -60.34
C ILE A 1083 -74.83 12.18 -59.34
N ASP A 1084 -74.48 11.81 -58.12
CA ASP A 1084 -75.38 11.68 -56.99
C ASP A 1084 -75.31 12.92 -56.09
N PHE A 1085 -76.37 13.72 -56.10
CA PHE A 1085 -76.48 14.86 -55.18
C PHE A 1085 -76.94 14.36 -53.81
N ASN A 1086 -75.97 14.00 -52.98
CA ASN A 1086 -76.15 13.62 -51.58
C ASN A 1086 -76.25 14.85 -50.66
N GLY A 1087 -77.07 15.85 -51.04
CA GLY A 1087 -77.30 17.09 -50.28
C GLY A 1087 -76.57 18.34 -50.79
N GLY A 1088 -75.65 18.17 -51.75
CA GLY A 1088 -74.78 19.23 -52.26
C GLY A 1088 -75.36 20.11 -53.36
N SER A 1089 -74.47 20.81 -54.07
CA SER A 1089 -74.78 21.72 -55.17
C SER A 1089 -73.65 21.74 -56.20
N LEU A 1090 -73.98 22.09 -57.45
CA LEU A 1090 -73.06 22.22 -58.56
C LEU A 1090 -73.28 23.57 -59.23
N ILE A 1091 -72.20 24.32 -59.48
CA ILE A 1091 -72.21 25.49 -60.36
C ILE A 1091 -71.37 25.15 -61.58
N SER A 1092 -72.01 24.97 -62.73
CA SER A 1092 -71.32 24.87 -64.03
C SER A 1092 -71.16 26.26 -64.62
N ARG A 1093 -69.91 26.73 -64.73
CA ARG A 1093 -69.62 28.06 -65.26
C ARG A 1093 -70.03 28.19 -66.72
N ALA A 1094 -70.41 29.41 -67.11
CA ALA A 1094 -70.79 29.73 -68.49
C ALA A 1094 -69.78 29.19 -69.52
N GLY A 1095 -70.28 28.44 -70.52
CA GLY A 1095 -69.47 27.74 -71.53
C GLY A 1095 -69.51 26.21 -71.42
N GLY A 1096 -69.99 25.67 -70.28
CA GLY A 1096 -70.28 24.24 -70.11
C GLY A 1096 -71.55 23.74 -70.82
N PRO A 1097 -72.02 22.51 -70.49
CA PRO A 1097 -73.25 21.95 -71.03
C PRO A 1097 -74.46 22.86 -70.79
N GLY A 1098 -75.31 23.03 -71.81
CA GLY A 1098 -76.54 23.81 -71.68
C GLY A 1098 -77.59 23.13 -70.80
N VAL A 1099 -78.58 23.91 -70.36
CA VAL A 1099 -79.70 23.46 -69.51
C VAL A 1099 -80.45 22.22 -70.04
N SER A 1100 -80.51 22.02 -71.36
CA SER A 1100 -81.14 20.84 -71.97
C SER A 1100 -80.40 19.54 -71.65
N THR A 1101 -79.07 19.59 -71.55
CA THR A 1101 -78.24 18.43 -71.21
C THR A 1101 -78.43 18.06 -69.74
N PHE A 1102 -78.38 19.05 -68.85
CA PHE A 1102 -78.68 18.86 -67.43
C PHE A 1102 -80.08 18.31 -67.19
N ARG A 1103 -81.09 18.85 -67.89
CA ARG A 1103 -82.46 18.31 -67.85
C ARG A 1103 -82.50 16.82 -68.20
N ASN A 1104 -81.84 16.41 -69.29
CA ASN A 1104 -81.84 15.01 -69.72
C ASN A 1104 -81.18 14.08 -68.69
N TRP A 1105 -80.05 14.51 -68.11
CA TRP A 1105 -79.39 13.76 -67.03
C TRP A 1105 -80.27 13.68 -65.78
N ILE A 1106 -80.93 14.77 -65.38
CA ILE A 1106 -81.83 14.81 -64.21
C ILE A 1106 -83.08 13.96 -64.44
N VAL A 1107 -83.73 14.03 -65.60
CA VAL A 1107 -84.91 13.19 -65.93
C VAL A 1107 -84.54 11.71 -65.87
N THR A 1108 -83.35 11.37 -66.39
CA THR A 1108 -82.82 10.01 -66.35
C THR A 1108 -82.57 9.54 -64.91
N GLY A 1109 -81.95 10.38 -64.07
CA GLY A 1109 -81.70 10.05 -62.66
C GLY A 1109 -82.93 10.10 -61.77
N ARG A 1110 -83.94 10.92 -62.10
CA ARG A 1110 -85.23 11.00 -61.40
C ARG A 1110 -85.99 9.68 -61.48
N ASN A 1111 -85.89 8.95 -62.60
CA ASN A 1111 -86.49 7.62 -62.78
C ASN A 1111 -87.96 7.55 -62.32
N GLY A 1112 -88.81 8.46 -62.82
CA GLY A 1112 -90.22 8.53 -62.44
C GLY A 1112 -90.49 8.93 -60.98
N GLY A 1113 -89.54 9.62 -60.33
CA GLY A 1113 -89.64 10.13 -58.96
C GLY A 1113 -88.91 9.29 -57.91
N GLN A 1114 -88.27 8.19 -58.30
CA GLN A 1114 -87.51 7.32 -57.39
C GLN A 1114 -86.09 7.83 -57.10
N TRP A 1115 -85.58 8.79 -57.87
CA TRP A 1115 -84.26 9.44 -57.70
C TRP A 1115 -83.04 8.50 -57.63
N ASN A 1116 -83.18 7.27 -58.14
CA ASN A 1116 -82.14 6.24 -58.17
C ASN A 1116 -81.76 5.83 -59.60
N GLY A 1117 -82.13 6.63 -60.61
CA GLY A 1117 -81.83 6.35 -62.01
C GLY A 1117 -80.35 6.48 -62.33
N THR A 1118 -79.88 5.63 -63.24
CA THR A 1118 -78.48 5.58 -63.72
C THR A 1118 -78.47 5.31 -65.22
N SER A 1119 -77.47 5.80 -65.96
CA SER A 1119 -77.34 5.56 -67.40
C SER A 1119 -75.90 5.69 -67.88
N ALA A 1120 -75.49 4.82 -68.81
CA ALA A 1120 -74.20 4.93 -69.51
C ALA A 1120 -74.09 6.17 -70.43
N ALA A 1121 -75.21 6.89 -70.63
CA ALA A 1121 -75.26 8.19 -71.31
C ALA A 1121 -75.30 9.39 -70.34
N GLY A 1122 -75.15 9.12 -69.04
CA GLY A 1122 -75.19 10.11 -67.96
C GLY A 1122 -76.53 10.15 -67.21
N ALA A 1123 -76.46 10.30 -65.89
CA ALA A 1123 -77.60 10.54 -65.02
C ALA A 1123 -77.22 11.50 -63.87
N ILE A 1124 -78.18 12.30 -63.41
CA ILE A 1124 -78.06 13.10 -62.19
C ILE A 1124 -79.20 12.67 -61.26
N ASN A 1125 -78.84 12.07 -60.14
CA ASN A 1125 -79.77 11.49 -59.19
C ASN A 1125 -79.52 12.02 -57.76
N SER A 1126 -80.25 11.50 -56.77
CA SER A 1126 -80.00 11.85 -55.36
C SER A 1126 -80.37 10.68 -54.46
N SER A 1127 -79.36 10.12 -53.80
CA SER A 1127 -79.49 9.07 -52.80
C SER A 1127 -80.28 9.55 -51.58
N LEU A 1128 -80.17 10.83 -51.20
CA LEU A 1128 -81.03 11.43 -50.18
C LEU A 1128 -82.48 11.43 -50.61
N ALA A 1129 -82.78 11.98 -51.80
CA ALA A 1129 -84.17 12.05 -52.30
C ALA A 1129 -84.76 10.64 -52.48
N ALA A 1130 -83.98 9.68 -52.97
CA ALA A 1130 -84.39 8.28 -53.11
C ALA A 1130 -84.67 7.59 -51.76
N GLY A 1131 -83.99 8.02 -50.69
CA GLY A 1131 -84.15 7.50 -49.33
C GLY A 1131 -85.34 8.10 -48.57
N THR A 1132 -85.90 9.22 -49.02
CA THR A 1132 -87.05 9.86 -48.36
C THR A 1132 -88.34 9.07 -48.62
N THR A 1133 -88.94 8.51 -47.56
CA THR A 1133 -90.28 7.90 -47.63
C THR A 1133 -91.25 8.70 -46.76
N GLY A 1134 -92.14 9.47 -47.40
CA GLY A 1134 -93.34 10.02 -46.75
C GLY A 1134 -93.33 11.47 -46.24
N ALA A 1135 -92.30 12.31 -46.46
CA ALA A 1135 -92.32 13.77 -46.22
C ALA A 1135 -91.00 14.44 -46.70
N PRO A 1136 -91.00 15.77 -46.93
CA PRO A 1136 -91.44 16.41 -48.18
C PRO A 1136 -90.84 15.78 -49.45
N PRO A 1137 -91.44 15.96 -50.64
CA PRO A 1137 -90.83 15.48 -51.88
C PRO A 1137 -89.55 16.30 -52.15
N ASP A 1138 -88.39 15.68 -51.93
CA ASP A 1138 -87.10 16.28 -52.29
C ASP A 1138 -86.77 16.02 -53.76
N ALA A 1139 -85.92 16.87 -54.33
CA ALA A 1139 -85.55 16.84 -55.72
C ALA A 1139 -84.14 17.36 -55.99
N VAL A 1140 -83.57 16.94 -57.12
CA VAL A 1140 -82.44 17.63 -57.75
C VAL A 1140 -82.97 18.52 -58.85
N VAL A 1141 -82.53 19.78 -58.81
CA VAL A 1141 -83.07 20.87 -59.61
C VAL A 1141 -81.99 21.53 -60.42
N TYR A 1142 -82.31 21.98 -61.65
CA TYR A 1142 -81.43 22.84 -62.42
C TYR A 1142 -82.07 24.20 -62.74
N ALA A 1143 -81.25 25.25 -62.85
CA ALA A 1143 -81.64 26.56 -63.37
C ALA A 1143 -80.45 27.28 -64.02
N ILE A 1144 -80.73 28.23 -64.91
CA ILE A 1144 -79.73 29.19 -65.37
C ILE A 1144 -79.65 30.35 -64.36
N GLY A 1145 -78.46 30.87 -64.09
CA GLY A 1145 -78.24 31.88 -63.05
C GLY A 1145 -79.03 33.18 -63.24
N ALA A 1146 -79.46 33.50 -64.46
CA ALA A 1146 -80.33 34.64 -64.74
C ALA A 1146 -81.77 34.48 -64.18
N ASP A 1147 -82.21 33.25 -63.90
CA ASP A 1147 -83.61 32.93 -63.57
C ASP A 1147 -83.85 32.70 -62.05
N ILE A 1148 -82.80 32.75 -61.22
CA ILE A 1148 -82.86 32.35 -59.80
C ILE A 1148 -82.32 33.44 -58.86
N ILE A 1149 -82.79 33.40 -57.61
CA ILE A 1149 -82.34 34.21 -56.47
C ILE A 1149 -82.20 33.21 -55.33
N PRO A 1150 -80.98 32.86 -54.86
CA PRO A 1150 -79.95 33.81 -54.43
C PRO A 1150 -78.80 34.01 -55.43
N TYR A 1151 -78.17 35.20 -55.38
CA TYR A 1151 -76.95 35.53 -56.15
C TYR A 1151 -75.69 34.75 -55.72
N ARG A 1152 -75.81 33.85 -54.74
CA ARG A 1152 -74.70 33.04 -54.20
C ARG A 1152 -75.17 31.70 -53.67
N ILE A 1153 -74.35 30.66 -53.81
CA ILE A 1153 -74.41 29.43 -53.02
C ILE A 1153 -73.13 29.40 -52.19
N ASP A 1154 -73.30 29.29 -50.88
CA ASP A 1154 -72.23 29.50 -49.90
C ASP A 1154 -71.51 30.84 -50.18
N ASP A 1155 -70.19 30.82 -50.36
CA ASP A 1155 -69.39 32.02 -50.66
C ASP A 1155 -69.14 32.25 -52.17
N ILE A 1156 -69.73 31.43 -53.05
CA ILE A 1156 -69.52 31.51 -54.50
C ILE A 1156 -70.67 32.27 -55.18
N THR A 1157 -70.32 33.33 -55.93
CA THR A 1157 -71.29 34.12 -56.72
C THR A 1157 -71.74 33.35 -57.97
N ILE A 1158 -73.05 33.35 -58.22
CA ILE A 1158 -73.68 32.78 -59.42
C ILE A 1158 -73.73 33.87 -60.51
N ALA A 1159 -73.13 33.62 -61.66
CA ALA A 1159 -73.24 34.52 -62.81
C ALA A 1159 -74.49 34.20 -63.66
N ALA A 1160 -74.98 35.19 -64.41
CA ALA A 1160 -76.20 35.04 -65.23
C ALA A 1160 -76.14 33.88 -66.26
N GLY A 1161 -74.94 33.49 -66.70
CA GLY A 1161 -74.72 32.39 -67.64
C GLY A 1161 -74.35 31.04 -67.01
N ASP A 1162 -74.26 30.96 -65.68
CA ASP A 1162 -73.93 29.72 -64.98
C ASP A 1162 -75.16 28.80 -64.93
N VAL A 1163 -74.97 27.48 -65.05
CA VAL A 1163 -76.02 26.51 -64.75
C VAL A 1163 -75.82 26.03 -63.33
N VAL A 1164 -76.84 26.21 -62.50
CA VAL A 1164 -76.87 25.77 -61.11
C VAL A 1164 -77.66 24.48 -61.03
N VAL A 1165 -77.10 23.46 -60.40
CA VAL A 1165 -77.80 22.23 -60.02
C VAL A 1165 -77.77 22.08 -58.51
N ARG A 1166 -78.91 21.81 -57.87
CA ARG A 1166 -79.02 21.82 -56.41
C ARG A 1166 -80.00 20.78 -55.92
N TYR A 1167 -79.66 20.14 -54.79
CA TYR A 1167 -80.62 19.39 -54.00
C TYR A 1167 -81.50 20.36 -53.18
N THR A 1168 -82.82 20.29 -53.41
CA THR A 1168 -83.84 21.13 -52.77
C THR A 1168 -85.21 20.42 -52.72
N TYR A 1169 -86.28 21.10 -52.32
CA TYR A 1169 -87.65 20.58 -52.35
C TYR A 1169 -88.27 20.63 -53.75
N ALA A 1170 -89.14 19.67 -54.09
CA ALA A 1170 -89.97 19.70 -55.27
C ALA A 1170 -91.03 20.79 -55.14
N GLY A 1171 -90.76 21.96 -55.73
CA GLY A 1171 -91.56 23.17 -55.54
C GLY A 1171 -90.73 24.44 -55.36
N ASP A 1172 -89.47 24.31 -54.94
CA ASP A 1172 -88.55 25.45 -54.78
C ASP A 1172 -88.07 25.91 -56.17
N ALA A 1173 -88.76 26.89 -56.74
CA ALA A 1173 -88.59 27.38 -58.10
C ALA A 1173 -87.50 28.46 -58.22
N ASP A 1174 -87.02 29.02 -57.11
CA ASP A 1174 -85.91 29.97 -57.08
C ASP A 1174 -84.59 29.40 -56.52
N LEU A 1175 -84.62 28.15 -56.06
CA LEU A 1175 -83.51 27.35 -55.53
C LEU A 1175 -82.97 27.90 -54.19
N ASN A 1176 -83.77 28.60 -53.41
CA ASN A 1176 -83.38 29.17 -52.11
C ASN A 1176 -83.44 28.15 -50.94
N ARG A 1177 -83.91 26.92 -51.19
CA ARG A 1177 -84.15 25.82 -50.24
C ARG A 1177 -85.33 26.04 -49.29
N VAL A 1178 -86.31 26.82 -49.72
CA VAL A 1178 -87.60 27.03 -49.05
C VAL A 1178 -88.67 26.99 -50.13
N VAL A 1179 -89.84 26.44 -49.82
CA VAL A 1179 -91.03 26.61 -50.67
C VAL A 1179 -91.89 27.69 -50.03
N ASP A 1180 -92.09 28.82 -50.70
CA ASP A 1180 -92.93 29.91 -50.19
C ASP A 1180 -93.77 30.60 -51.27
N PHE A 1181 -94.30 31.79 -50.95
CA PHE A 1181 -95.15 32.55 -51.86
C PHE A 1181 -94.47 32.90 -53.18
N ASP A 1182 -93.16 33.15 -53.17
CA ASP A 1182 -92.41 33.51 -54.36
C ASP A 1182 -92.39 32.34 -55.35
N ASP A 1183 -92.33 31.09 -54.87
CA ASP A 1183 -92.43 29.89 -55.70
C ASP A 1183 -93.83 29.68 -56.29
N TYR A 1184 -94.88 29.86 -55.47
CA TYR A 1184 -96.26 29.83 -55.96
C TYR A 1184 -96.50 30.86 -57.07
N SER A 1185 -95.92 32.06 -56.94
CA SER A 1185 -96.04 33.10 -57.95
C SER A 1185 -95.40 32.70 -59.30
N ARG A 1186 -94.34 31.88 -59.27
CA ARG A 1186 -93.64 31.39 -60.44
C ARG A 1186 -94.42 30.29 -61.17
N ILE A 1187 -94.97 29.31 -60.45
CA ILE A 1187 -95.81 28.25 -61.05
C ILE A 1187 -97.13 28.82 -61.61
N ASP A 1188 -97.78 29.75 -60.89
CA ASP A 1188 -98.97 30.46 -61.40
C ASP A 1188 -98.63 31.21 -62.69
N GLY A 1189 -97.48 31.89 -62.72
CA GLY A 1189 -96.98 32.58 -63.90
C GLY A 1189 -96.73 31.62 -65.06
N GLY A 1190 -96.06 30.49 -64.81
CA GLY A 1190 -95.74 29.50 -65.83
C GLY A 1190 -96.97 28.84 -66.42
N PHE A 1191 -97.91 28.42 -65.57
CA PHE A 1191 -99.20 27.84 -65.97
C PHE A 1191 -100.01 28.82 -66.85
N ASN A 1192 -100.16 30.08 -66.41
CA ASN A 1192 -101.00 31.07 -67.11
C ASN A 1192 -100.50 31.45 -68.50
N VAL A 1193 -99.18 31.36 -68.76
CA VAL A 1193 -98.59 31.72 -70.06
C VAL A 1193 -98.01 30.53 -70.82
N GLY A 1194 -98.23 29.30 -70.34
CA GLY A 1194 -97.77 28.07 -70.99
C GLY A 1194 -96.25 27.94 -71.07
N ARG A 1195 -95.53 28.42 -70.05
CA ARG A 1195 -94.07 28.18 -69.91
C ARG A 1195 -93.84 26.79 -69.30
N THR A 1196 -92.63 26.27 -69.50
CA THR A 1196 -92.16 24.98 -68.97
C THR A 1196 -90.79 25.19 -68.32
N GLY A 1197 -90.26 24.14 -67.68
CA GLY A 1197 -89.02 24.18 -66.92
C GLY A 1197 -89.26 24.50 -65.44
N TRP A 1198 -88.34 24.04 -64.61
CA TRP A 1198 -88.49 24.05 -63.16
C TRP A 1198 -88.77 25.44 -62.57
N THR A 1199 -88.01 26.46 -63.00
CA THR A 1199 -88.18 27.85 -62.52
C THR A 1199 -89.53 28.47 -62.89
N ASN A 1200 -90.31 27.83 -63.77
CA ASN A 1200 -91.67 28.20 -64.13
C ASN A 1200 -92.73 27.22 -63.59
N GLY A 1201 -92.35 26.22 -62.78
CA GLY A 1201 -93.29 25.32 -62.10
C GLY A 1201 -93.48 23.91 -62.69
N ASP A 1202 -92.62 23.45 -63.60
CA ASP A 1202 -92.60 22.04 -64.09
C ASP A 1202 -91.70 21.22 -63.15
N PHE A 1203 -92.28 20.73 -62.06
CA PHE A 1203 -91.61 20.08 -60.92
C PHE A 1203 -91.49 18.56 -61.06
N ASP A 1204 -92.15 17.96 -62.04
CA ASP A 1204 -91.98 16.55 -62.39
C ASP A 1204 -91.10 16.30 -63.64
N TYR A 1205 -90.73 17.36 -64.35
CA TYR A 1205 -89.95 17.39 -65.59
C TYR A 1205 -90.65 16.79 -66.81
N ASN A 1206 -91.97 16.63 -66.81
CA ASN A 1206 -92.71 16.06 -67.92
C ASN A 1206 -92.83 17.03 -69.12
N GLY A 1207 -92.48 18.31 -68.95
CA GLY A 1207 -92.49 19.34 -70.00
C GLY A 1207 -93.76 20.18 -70.07
N ILE A 1208 -94.69 20.01 -69.12
CA ILE A 1208 -95.97 20.70 -69.00
C ILE A 1208 -96.10 21.14 -67.54
N VAL A 1209 -96.60 22.35 -67.29
CA VAL A 1209 -97.01 22.77 -65.95
C VAL A 1209 -98.49 22.44 -65.80
N ASP A 1210 -98.84 21.49 -64.93
CA ASP A 1210 -100.23 21.07 -64.72
C ASP A 1210 -100.55 20.73 -63.24
N PHE A 1211 -101.66 20.00 -63.03
CA PHE A 1211 -102.13 19.64 -61.70
C PHE A 1211 -101.13 18.78 -60.90
N ASP A 1212 -100.33 17.95 -61.59
CA ASP A 1212 -99.37 17.08 -60.93
C ASP A 1212 -98.22 17.91 -60.32
N ASP A 1213 -97.85 19.03 -60.94
CA ASP A 1213 -96.87 19.97 -60.38
C ASP A 1213 -97.41 20.75 -59.18
N TYR A 1214 -98.65 21.25 -59.25
CA TYR A 1214 -99.30 21.88 -58.09
C TYR A 1214 -99.37 20.91 -56.90
N SER A 1215 -99.60 19.63 -57.18
CA SER A 1215 -99.62 18.60 -56.13
C SER A 1215 -98.25 18.43 -55.46
N LEU A 1216 -97.16 18.52 -56.21
CA LEU A 1216 -95.79 18.44 -55.67
C LEU A 1216 -95.44 19.65 -54.80
N ILE A 1217 -95.68 20.88 -55.27
CA ILE A 1217 -95.38 22.10 -54.50
C ILE A 1217 -96.27 22.22 -53.27
N ASP A 1218 -97.55 21.87 -53.35
CA ASP A 1218 -98.44 21.85 -52.19
C ASP A 1218 -97.97 20.83 -51.14
N GLN A 1219 -97.53 19.66 -51.60
CA GLN A 1219 -97.00 18.65 -50.69
C GLN A 1219 -95.72 19.14 -50.01
N ALA A 1220 -94.77 19.69 -50.78
CA ALA A 1220 -93.54 20.27 -50.24
C ALA A 1220 -93.81 21.41 -49.26
N PHE A 1221 -94.66 22.38 -49.63
CA PHE A 1221 -94.98 23.52 -48.77
C PHE A 1221 -95.53 23.09 -47.40
N ASN A 1222 -96.44 22.12 -47.39
CA ASN A 1222 -97.10 21.64 -46.18
C ASN A 1222 -96.22 20.71 -45.32
N THR A 1223 -95.16 20.13 -45.89
CA THR A 1223 -94.34 19.11 -45.20
C THR A 1223 -92.86 19.47 -45.10
N GLN A 1224 -92.43 20.61 -45.65
CA GLN A 1224 -91.04 21.04 -45.61
C GLN A 1224 -90.52 21.14 -44.16
N ILE A 1225 -89.41 20.45 -43.92
CA ILE A 1225 -88.58 20.50 -42.72
C ILE A 1225 -87.14 20.68 -43.19
N PRO A 1226 -86.23 21.30 -42.41
CA PRO A 1226 -84.87 21.56 -42.87
C PRO A 1226 -84.27 20.36 -43.61
N LEU A 1227 -83.88 20.57 -44.88
CA LEU A 1227 -83.31 19.50 -45.73
C LEU A 1227 -82.20 18.77 -44.99
N ALA A 1228 -82.15 17.44 -45.15
CA ALA A 1228 -81.08 16.63 -44.62
C ALA A 1228 -79.73 17.18 -45.14
N LYS A 1229 -78.93 17.75 -44.24
CA LYS A 1229 -77.53 18.11 -44.53
C LYS A 1229 -76.65 16.99 -44.03
N HIS A 1230 -75.75 16.49 -44.87
CA HIS A 1230 -74.63 15.70 -44.38
C HIS A 1230 -73.71 16.66 -43.61
N ASP A 1231 -73.54 16.42 -42.30
CA ASP A 1231 -72.82 17.32 -41.40
C ASP A 1231 -71.31 17.19 -41.69
N ALA A 1232 -70.79 17.98 -42.64
CA ALA A 1232 -69.39 18.00 -43.07
C ALA A 1232 -68.40 18.52 -41.99
N ARG A 1233 -68.81 18.60 -40.72
CA ARG A 1233 -68.08 19.20 -39.60
C ARG A 1233 -66.94 18.34 -39.02
N LEU A 1234 -66.51 17.28 -39.70
CA LEU A 1234 -65.43 16.40 -39.24
C LEU A 1234 -64.08 16.63 -39.95
N ARG A 1235 -63.85 17.80 -40.58
CA ARG A 1235 -62.50 18.22 -40.96
C ARG A 1235 -61.99 19.33 -40.01
N PRO A 1236 -60.70 19.29 -39.61
CA PRO A 1236 -60.06 20.44 -38.98
C PRO A 1236 -60.12 21.65 -39.93
N PRO A 1237 -60.01 22.88 -39.40
CA PRO A 1237 -60.11 24.09 -40.22
C PRO A 1237 -59.12 24.03 -41.38
N ARG A 1238 -59.52 24.51 -42.57
CA ARG A 1238 -58.56 24.96 -43.59
C ARG A 1238 -57.59 25.89 -42.85
N LEU A 1239 -56.32 25.50 -42.74
CA LEU A 1239 -55.28 26.42 -42.32
C LEU A 1239 -55.30 27.54 -43.37
N LEU A 1240 -55.83 28.69 -43.00
CA LEU A 1240 -55.61 29.92 -43.75
C LEU A 1240 -54.10 30.18 -43.67
N ALA A 1241 -53.37 29.72 -44.67
CA ALA A 1241 -52.03 30.20 -44.96
C ALA A 1241 -52.19 31.62 -45.55
N ASP A 1242 -52.45 32.58 -44.67
CA ASP A 1242 -52.35 34.02 -44.94
C ASP A 1242 -51.66 34.67 -43.73
N ILE A 1243 -50.32 34.62 -43.73
CA ILE A 1243 -49.32 35.70 -43.47
C ILE A 1243 -48.00 35.24 -44.09
#